data_AF-A0A3M0ZW06-F1
#
_entry.id   AF-A0A3M0ZW06-F1
#
_cell.length_a   1.000
_cell.length_b   1.000
_cell.length_c   1.000
_cell.angle_alpha   90.00
_cell.angle_beta   90.00
_cell.angle_gamma   90.00
#
_symmetry.space_group_name_H-M   'P 1'
#
loop_
_entity.id
_entity.type
_entity.pdbx_description
1 polymer ?
#
loop_
_entity_poly.entity_id
_entity_poly.type
_entity_poly.pdbx_seq_one_letter_code
_entity_poly.pdbx_strand_id
1 'polypeptide(L)'
;MNLYEDQLQKYDAGLIGEEPSLPKIDLSDAIQMCQKLLEKYPNVPFKDKVLYRIAICYLEEDQKDKAKEYFQKLINESRDSEYLEEAYFRLGEYYFDLRYFEKAIDYYSYLLKKWDSPYFNMALYKLGWSYYNLERYTEAISTLIYLIEDINLVENADKEFLGKTNADLRSEAIEYVAICFAEYGGPEKARQFFRERKDKEYTKEILFKLADIYQRRNFYVKAIETLKILLDFYPYDVNVAEIQKKIVENYELAGDRESADRIRAQLVTSYGPGSPWLTKVQNPEIKNEVLETLEEFLYTLGTDALAKAQETKSQLQYQLAINRYRDFLQKFPNSKNRSKILFYLAEALYEVEKYEEAADTYYELITNYPDSEFRETAAYHRILAYDQLLQKGQSSEPSQFILNNFLGLTSTSADTIQVPNGLQAKFLQACNDFVSLFPNSDKVPEVIMKFAETLYKIERYDLAQQAYLAVINRGGADGHLPQAYTMVAQSAFKLGNYEEAEKWFKKLSDTFPDSSRYVVKAQKMIASSKFKVAEHFIESGEHLKAAREFEKIAGLSPDPAIAERALFEAALQYEKVGEKEQAIGIYEKLAKRFPQSKLIDEALFKAGVLAEELNDWLRAATNYVNLYHHNPSSKFAPKSVYSAAKCYDNLGNYENAIFYYNEYLTKFPEEEPDRLIEAAFRKGEIAYNQGNFRKAQRDLAEVVKIYENLVKQGKEVDAYFPANAQFLIGEILFKSFQKIKLVPPFQRNLKRKKRLFQSVIKAYTEAAKFKIAEWATAASFRIGQTFEEFAKAFMESPIPKNLSPADVEKYKAQLYVKVLPFKEKAFEAYKANIKKALENQIQNVWVDKTRERLETLRVELGISLSELNRELGS
;
A
#
# COMPACT_ATOMS: atom_id res chain seq x y z
N MET A 1 -13.89 -23.07 -91.54
CA MET A 1 -13.11 -23.18 -90.29
C MET A 1 -11.64 -23.48 -90.51
N ASN A 2 -11.23 -24.59 -91.12
CA ASN A 2 -9.80 -24.91 -91.29
C ASN A 2 -8.96 -23.80 -91.97
N LEU A 3 -9.53 -23.11 -92.98
CA LEU A 3 -8.87 -21.96 -93.63
C LEU A 3 -8.72 -20.76 -92.69
N TYR A 4 -9.73 -20.51 -91.84
CA TYR A 4 -9.70 -19.45 -90.84
C TYR A 4 -8.68 -19.73 -89.74
N GLU A 5 -8.62 -20.97 -89.25
CA GLU A 5 -7.64 -21.39 -88.24
C GLU A 5 -6.20 -21.30 -88.77
N ASP A 6 -5.96 -21.70 -90.02
CA ASP A 6 -4.67 -21.55 -90.69
C ASP A 6 -4.30 -20.07 -90.91
N GLN A 7 -5.27 -19.23 -91.27
CA GLN A 7 -5.07 -17.78 -91.38
C GLN A 7 -4.83 -17.14 -90.02
N LEU A 8 -5.51 -17.60 -88.95
CA LEU A 8 -5.39 -17.06 -87.61
C LEU A 8 -4.00 -17.38 -87.05
N GLN A 9 -3.52 -18.61 -87.25
CA GLN A 9 -2.13 -18.98 -86.93
C GLN A 9 -1.11 -18.14 -87.71
N LYS A 10 -1.37 -17.85 -88.98
CA LYS A 10 -0.49 -16.98 -89.79
C LYS A 10 -0.52 -15.53 -89.29
N TYR A 11 -1.66 -15.04 -88.81
CA TYR A 11 -1.77 -13.72 -88.20
C TYR A 11 -1.02 -13.66 -86.86
N ASP A 12 -1.23 -14.64 -85.98
CA ASP A 12 -0.53 -14.77 -84.69
C ASP A 12 0.99 -14.89 -84.86
N ALA A 13 1.44 -15.53 -85.95
CA ALA A 13 2.85 -15.64 -86.32
C ALA A 13 3.42 -14.39 -87.03
N GLY A 14 2.61 -13.34 -87.24
CA GLY A 14 3.01 -12.11 -87.92
C GLY A 14 3.26 -12.26 -89.44
N LEU A 15 2.80 -13.36 -90.04
CA LEU A 15 2.96 -13.65 -91.47
C LEU A 15 1.93 -12.95 -92.35
N ILE A 16 0.82 -12.50 -91.76
CA ILE A 16 -0.19 -11.63 -92.40
C ILE A 16 -0.51 -10.45 -91.47
N GLY A 17 -0.81 -9.29 -92.06
CA GLY A 17 -1.00 -8.04 -91.31
C GLY A 17 -2.42 -7.75 -90.83
N GLU A 18 -3.41 -8.56 -91.24
CA GLU A 18 -4.81 -8.42 -90.85
C GLU A 18 -5.31 -9.71 -90.20
N GLU A 19 -6.03 -9.57 -89.08
CA GLU A 19 -6.69 -10.69 -88.40
C GLU A 19 -7.80 -11.23 -89.31
N PRO A 20 -7.83 -12.54 -89.62
CA PRO A 20 -8.88 -13.10 -90.44
C PRO A 20 -10.23 -12.95 -89.72
N SER A 21 -11.30 -12.69 -90.48
CA SER A 21 -12.65 -12.65 -89.92
C SER A 21 -13.21 -14.07 -89.75
N LEU A 22 -13.89 -14.33 -88.63
CA LEU A 22 -14.58 -15.61 -88.40
C LEU A 22 -15.51 -15.92 -89.59
N PRO A 23 -15.39 -17.08 -90.26
CA PRO A 23 -16.17 -17.39 -91.45
C PRO A 23 -17.65 -17.51 -91.07
N LYS A 24 -18.49 -16.67 -91.69
CA LYS A 24 -19.96 -16.76 -91.58
C LYS A 24 -20.46 -17.92 -92.44
N ILE A 25 -21.47 -18.64 -91.96
CA ILE A 25 -22.14 -19.66 -92.78
C ILE A 25 -22.90 -18.91 -93.89
N ASP A 26 -22.60 -19.22 -95.16
CA ASP A 26 -23.32 -18.70 -96.32
C ASP A 26 -24.37 -19.73 -96.75
N LEU A 27 -25.64 -19.41 -96.54
CA LEU A 27 -26.79 -20.24 -96.88
C LEU A 27 -27.62 -19.59 -98.00
N SER A 28 -27.10 -18.53 -98.63
CA SER A 28 -27.82 -17.73 -99.62
C SER A 28 -28.27 -18.55 -100.83
N ASP A 29 -27.48 -19.54 -101.26
CA ASP A 29 -27.84 -20.50 -102.29
C ASP A 29 -29.05 -21.35 -101.88
N ALA A 30 -29.05 -21.89 -100.66
CA ALA A 30 -30.16 -22.70 -100.14
C ALA A 30 -31.45 -21.88 -100.02
N ILE A 31 -31.32 -20.63 -99.55
CA ILE A 31 -32.42 -19.67 -99.44
C ILE A 31 -33.00 -19.36 -100.83
N GLN A 32 -32.15 -19.02 -101.81
CA GLN A 32 -32.57 -18.73 -103.18
C GLN A 32 -33.24 -19.94 -103.84
N MET A 33 -32.72 -21.15 -103.63
CA MET A 33 -33.33 -22.37 -104.16
C MET A 33 -34.73 -22.60 -103.57
N CYS A 34 -34.88 -22.45 -102.25
CA CYS A 34 -36.17 -22.58 -101.58
C CYS A 34 -37.15 -21.48 -102.00
N GLN A 35 -36.70 -20.24 -102.17
CA GLN A 35 -37.52 -19.12 -102.65
C GLN A 35 -38.02 -19.36 -104.09
N LYS A 36 -37.12 -19.75 -105.02
CA LYS A 36 -37.49 -20.10 -106.39
C LYS A 36 -38.48 -21.26 -106.44
N LEU A 37 -38.34 -22.23 -105.53
CA LEU A 37 -39.28 -23.35 -105.41
C LEU A 37 -40.69 -22.86 -105.03
N LEU A 38 -40.80 -21.95 -104.06
CA LEU A 38 -42.08 -21.37 -103.65
C LEU A 38 -42.68 -20.42 -104.70
N GLU A 39 -41.85 -19.67 -105.44
CA GLU A 39 -42.30 -18.82 -106.54
C GLU A 39 -42.87 -19.65 -107.70
N LYS A 40 -42.16 -20.72 -108.09
CA LYS A 40 -42.55 -21.56 -109.22
C LYS A 40 -43.69 -22.52 -108.86
N TYR A 41 -43.78 -22.95 -107.60
CA TYR A 41 -44.80 -23.88 -107.12
C TYR A 41 -45.42 -23.40 -105.79
N PRO A 42 -46.34 -22.41 -105.83
CA PRO A 42 -46.89 -21.78 -104.62
C PRO A 42 -47.70 -22.69 -103.67
N ASN A 43 -48.15 -23.86 -104.15
CA ASN A 43 -49.02 -24.80 -103.43
C ASN A 43 -48.39 -26.19 -103.25
N VAL A 44 -47.06 -26.29 -103.11
CA VAL A 44 -46.40 -27.59 -102.85
C VAL A 44 -46.90 -28.23 -101.55
N PRO A 45 -47.14 -29.56 -101.49
CA PRO A 45 -47.66 -30.23 -100.29
C PRO A 45 -46.79 -30.05 -99.03
N PHE A 46 -45.50 -29.80 -99.20
CA PHE A 46 -44.51 -29.59 -98.13
C PHE A 46 -44.07 -28.11 -98.03
N LYS A 47 -44.95 -27.18 -98.43
CA LYS A 47 -44.69 -25.73 -98.40
C LYS A 47 -44.24 -25.25 -97.04
N ASP A 48 -44.84 -25.79 -96.00
CA ASP A 48 -44.51 -25.54 -94.61
C ASP A 48 -43.05 -25.88 -94.27
N LYS A 49 -42.53 -27.03 -94.73
CA LYS A 49 -41.13 -27.44 -94.61
C LYS A 49 -40.19 -26.46 -95.31
N VAL A 50 -40.58 -25.97 -96.48
CA VAL A 50 -39.78 -25.02 -97.25
C VAL A 50 -39.76 -23.64 -96.57
N LEU A 51 -40.92 -23.16 -96.10
CA LEU A 51 -41.02 -21.90 -95.34
C LEU A 51 -40.20 -21.96 -94.05
N TYR A 52 -40.32 -23.05 -93.29
CA TYR A 52 -39.52 -23.29 -92.09
C TYR A 52 -38.02 -23.31 -92.40
N ARG A 53 -37.60 -24.03 -93.45
CA ARG A 53 -36.18 -24.11 -93.83
C ARG A 53 -35.62 -22.74 -94.22
N ILE A 54 -36.37 -21.94 -94.97
CA ILE A 54 -35.96 -20.56 -95.30
C ILE A 54 -35.80 -19.74 -94.02
N ALA A 55 -36.76 -19.83 -93.10
CA ALA A 55 -36.73 -19.09 -91.84
C ALA A 55 -35.51 -19.47 -90.99
N ILE A 56 -35.19 -20.76 -90.86
CA ILE A 56 -34.01 -21.26 -90.15
C ILE A 56 -32.71 -20.81 -90.83
N CYS A 57 -32.60 -20.92 -92.16
CA CYS A 57 -31.41 -20.46 -92.87
C CYS A 57 -31.18 -18.95 -92.68
N TYR A 58 -32.24 -18.13 -92.70
CA TYR A 58 -32.11 -16.72 -92.37
C TYR A 58 -31.71 -16.48 -90.91
N LEU A 59 -32.17 -17.31 -89.98
CA LEU A 59 -31.79 -17.22 -88.57
C LEU A 59 -30.31 -17.58 -88.36
N GLU A 60 -29.80 -18.61 -89.04
CA GLU A 60 -28.38 -19.02 -89.03
C GLU A 60 -27.46 -17.98 -89.68
N GLU A 61 -27.96 -17.19 -90.63
CA GLU A 61 -27.27 -16.03 -91.22
C GLU A 61 -27.38 -14.74 -90.38
N ASP A 62 -27.99 -14.80 -89.18
CA ASP A 62 -28.29 -13.65 -88.31
C ASP A 62 -29.22 -12.59 -88.96
N GLN A 63 -29.95 -12.97 -90.01
CA GLN A 63 -30.96 -12.14 -90.69
C GLN A 63 -32.34 -12.31 -90.03
N LYS A 64 -32.42 -11.95 -88.76
CA LYS A 64 -33.61 -12.17 -87.89
C LYS A 64 -34.91 -11.57 -88.44
N ASP A 65 -34.87 -10.38 -89.04
CA ASP A 65 -36.06 -9.73 -89.64
C ASP A 65 -36.69 -10.60 -90.75
N LYS A 66 -35.86 -11.13 -91.64
CA LYS A 66 -36.30 -12.00 -92.74
C LYS A 66 -36.78 -13.35 -92.20
N ALA A 67 -36.07 -13.94 -91.25
CA ALA A 67 -36.53 -15.16 -90.58
C ALA A 67 -37.94 -14.98 -90.00
N LYS A 68 -38.18 -13.85 -89.32
CA LYS A 68 -39.49 -13.49 -88.75
C LYS A 68 -40.58 -13.37 -89.81
N GLU A 69 -40.32 -12.78 -90.99
CA GLU A 69 -41.31 -12.75 -92.08
C GLU A 69 -41.72 -14.16 -92.54
N TYR A 70 -40.76 -15.07 -92.68
CA TYR A 70 -41.03 -16.44 -93.12
C TYR A 70 -41.71 -17.29 -92.03
N PHE A 71 -41.37 -17.12 -90.75
CA PHE A 71 -42.11 -17.72 -89.66
C PHE A 71 -43.56 -17.20 -89.57
N GLN A 72 -43.80 -15.91 -89.84
CA GLN A 72 -45.16 -15.36 -89.91
C GLN A 72 -45.96 -15.92 -91.10
N LYS A 73 -45.33 -16.08 -92.27
CA LYS A 73 -45.95 -16.75 -93.42
C LYS A 73 -46.32 -18.19 -93.09
N LEU A 74 -45.43 -18.92 -92.43
CA LEU A 74 -45.68 -20.30 -91.98
C LEU A 74 -46.92 -20.39 -91.07
N ILE A 75 -47.04 -19.50 -90.07
CA ILE A 75 -48.22 -19.47 -89.17
C ILE A 75 -49.52 -19.13 -89.92
N ASN A 76 -49.48 -18.17 -90.84
CA ASN A 76 -50.68 -17.69 -91.53
C ASN A 76 -51.17 -18.66 -92.61
N GLU A 77 -50.24 -19.30 -93.32
CA GLU A 77 -50.53 -20.09 -94.52
C GLU A 77 -50.56 -21.61 -94.25
N SER A 78 -50.08 -22.09 -93.09
CA SER A 78 -49.94 -23.52 -92.81
C SER A 78 -50.34 -23.87 -91.36
N ARG A 79 -51.63 -23.76 -91.07
CA ARG A 79 -52.22 -23.90 -89.71
C ARG A 79 -52.13 -25.29 -89.06
N ASP A 80 -51.79 -26.33 -89.83
CA ASP A 80 -51.63 -27.71 -89.34
C ASP A 80 -50.17 -28.21 -89.37
N SER A 81 -49.19 -27.31 -89.55
CA SER A 81 -47.78 -27.70 -89.69
C SER A 81 -47.16 -28.17 -88.36
N GLU A 82 -46.28 -29.18 -88.45
CA GLU A 82 -45.48 -29.68 -87.32
C GLU A 82 -44.49 -28.63 -86.76
N TYR A 83 -44.13 -27.60 -87.56
CA TYR A 83 -43.18 -26.56 -87.16
C TYR A 83 -43.83 -25.34 -86.49
N LEU A 84 -45.15 -25.34 -86.28
CA LEU A 84 -45.84 -24.18 -85.72
C LEU A 84 -45.34 -23.84 -84.32
N GLU A 85 -45.11 -24.82 -83.47
CA GLU A 85 -44.68 -24.57 -82.10
C GLU A 85 -43.33 -23.87 -82.03
N GLU A 86 -42.36 -24.31 -82.85
CA GLU A 86 -41.09 -23.62 -82.99
C GLU A 86 -41.27 -22.23 -83.61
N ALA A 87 -42.10 -22.09 -84.65
CA ALA A 87 -42.34 -20.80 -85.29
C ALA A 87 -42.91 -19.76 -84.31
N TYR A 88 -43.89 -20.16 -83.49
CA TYR A 88 -44.43 -19.31 -82.42
C TYR A 88 -43.35 -18.98 -81.38
N PHE A 89 -42.55 -19.96 -80.97
CA PHE A 89 -41.46 -19.75 -80.02
C PHE A 89 -40.41 -18.75 -80.56
N ARG A 90 -39.91 -18.96 -81.79
CA ARG A 90 -38.91 -18.10 -82.45
C ARG A 90 -39.42 -16.68 -82.69
N LEU A 91 -40.70 -16.51 -83.03
CA LEU A 91 -41.30 -15.18 -83.11
C LEU A 91 -41.40 -14.52 -81.74
N GLY A 92 -41.75 -15.30 -80.70
CA GLY A 92 -41.66 -14.85 -79.32
C GLY A 92 -40.25 -14.36 -78.98
N GLU A 93 -39.21 -15.13 -79.30
CA GLU A 93 -37.80 -14.75 -79.07
C GLU A 93 -37.43 -13.48 -79.83
N TYR A 94 -37.82 -13.37 -81.09
CA TYR A 94 -37.59 -12.19 -81.90
C TYR A 94 -38.17 -10.92 -81.25
N TYR A 95 -39.44 -10.96 -80.82
CA TYR A 95 -40.05 -9.80 -80.15
C TYR A 95 -39.48 -9.57 -78.75
N PHE A 96 -39.10 -10.63 -78.06
CA PHE A 96 -38.46 -10.58 -76.76
C PHE A 96 -37.10 -9.87 -76.81
N ASP A 97 -36.24 -10.25 -77.77
CA ASP A 97 -34.93 -9.64 -78.01
C ASP A 97 -35.04 -8.14 -78.31
N LEU A 98 -36.11 -7.73 -79.03
CA LEU A 98 -36.44 -6.33 -79.32
C LEU A 98 -37.13 -5.60 -78.17
N ARG A 99 -37.33 -6.25 -77.01
CA ARG A 99 -38.05 -5.73 -75.84
C ARG A 99 -39.52 -5.38 -76.09
N TYR A 100 -40.12 -5.93 -77.14
CA TYR A 100 -41.56 -5.83 -77.40
C TYR A 100 -42.32 -6.92 -76.62
N PHE A 101 -42.28 -6.82 -75.29
CA PHE A 101 -42.73 -7.87 -74.37
C PHE A 101 -44.21 -8.24 -74.52
N GLU A 102 -45.13 -7.28 -74.75
CA GLU A 102 -46.55 -7.59 -74.96
C GLU A 102 -46.78 -8.46 -76.22
N LYS A 103 -46.07 -8.18 -77.31
CA LYS A 103 -46.12 -9.05 -78.50
C LYS A 103 -45.48 -10.41 -78.23
N ALA A 104 -44.37 -10.44 -77.50
CA ALA A 104 -43.74 -11.70 -77.12
C ALA A 104 -44.68 -12.57 -76.26
N ILE A 105 -45.40 -11.95 -75.32
CA ILE A 105 -46.45 -12.59 -74.50
C ILE A 105 -47.52 -13.23 -75.40
N ASP A 106 -48.02 -12.54 -76.43
CA ASP A 106 -49.02 -13.10 -77.35
C ASP A 106 -48.52 -14.39 -78.03
N TYR A 107 -47.28 -14.38 -78.52
CA TYR A 107 -46.67 -15.54 -79.19
C TYR A 107 -46.36 -16.68 -78.21
N TYR A 108 -45.83 -16.41 -77.02
CA TYR A 108 -45.58 -17.44 -76.02
C TYR A 108 -46.88 -18.02 -75.43
N SER A 109 -47.93 -17.21 -75.27
CA SER A 109 -49.24 -17.65 -74.75
C SER A 109 -49.92 -18.68 -75.65
N TYR A 110 -49.59 -18.71 -76.96
CA TYR A 110 -50.05 -19.77 -77.85
C TYR A 110 -49.52 -21.15 -77.40
N LEU A 111 -48.25 -21.22 -76.98
CA LEU A 111 -47.60 -22.46 -76.57
C LEU A 111 -48.17 -22.99 -75.25
N LEU A 112 -48.76 -22.13 -74.41
CA LEU A 112 -49.41 -22.56 -73.16
C LEU A 112 -50.66 -23.43 -73.38
N LYS A 113 -51.23 -23.44 -74.59
CA LYS A 113 -52.36 -24.31 -74.93
C LYS A 113 -51.93 -25.74 -75.26
N LYS A 114 -50.62 -25.99 -75.37
CA LYS A 114 -50.00 -27.26 -75.78
C LYS A 114 -48.97 -27.68 -74.74
N TRP A 115 -49.43 -28.34 -73.69
CA TRP A 115 -48.61 -28.76 -72.54
C TRP A 115 -47.55 -29.81 -72.89
N ASP A 116 -47.74 -30.55 -74.00
CA ASP A 116 -46.82 -31.54 -74.54
C ASP A 116 -45.75 -30.94 -75.47
N SER A 117 -45.79 -29.63 -75.72
CA SER A 117 -44.82 -28.96 -76.61
C SER A 117 -43.42 -28.96 -75.99
N PRO A 118 -42.36 -29.28 -76.76
CA PRO A 118 -40.98 -29.18 -76.27
C PRO A 118 -40.57 -27.73 -75.92
N TYR A 119 -41.32 -26.74 -76.41
CA TYR A 119 -41.10 -25.31 -76.12
C TYR A 119 -41.87 -24.82 -74.89
N PHE A 120 -42.71 -25.65 -74.27
CA PHE A 120 -43.63 -25.24 -73.21
C PHE A 120 -42.91 -24.59 -72.00
N ASN A 121 -41.93 -25.27 -71.42
CA ASN A 121 -41.18 -24.78 -70.26
C ASN A 121 -40.39 -23.50 -70.57
N MET A 122 -39.74 -23.47 -71.74
CA MET A 122 -38.99 -22.30 -72.18
C MET A 122 -39.94 -21.11 -72.47
N ALA A 123 -41.12 -21.37 -73.02
CA ALA A 123 -42.15 -20.35 -73.24
C ALA A 123 -42.68 -19.79 -71.92
N LEU A 124 -42.98 -20.63 -70.94
CA LEU A 124 -43.36 -20.21 -69.58
C LEU A 124 -42.27 -19.34 -68.93
N TYR A 125 -41.01 -19.76 -69.05
CA TYR A 125 -39.87 -19.01 -68.53
C TYR A 125 -39.74 -17.64 -69.20
N LYS A 126 -39.76 -17.58 -70.54
CA LYS A 126 -39.70 -16.31 -71.31
C LYS A 126 -40.93 -15.43 -71.07
N LEU A 127 -42.10 -16.04 -70.82
CA LEU A 127 -43.32 -15.33 -70.46
C LEU A 127 -43.19 -14.70 -69.07
N GLY A 128 -42.67 -15.45 -68.08
CA GLY A 128 -42.36 -14.93 -66.75
C GLY A 128 -41.39 -13.75 -66.80
N TRP A 129 -40.33 -13.84 -67.62
CA TRP A 129 -39.43 -12.71 -67.87
C TRP A 129 -40.11 -11.53 -68.56
N SER A 130 -41.01 -11.79 -69.51
CA SER A 130 -41.75 -10.74 -70.21
C SER A 130 -42.65 -9.98 -69.24
N TYR A 131 -43.36 -10.68 -68.36
CA TYR A 131 -44.16 -10.06 -67.30
C TYR A 131 -43.29 -9.30 -66.29
N TYR A 132 -42.15 -9.84 -65.91
CA TYR A 132 -41.19 -9.13 -65.04
C TYR A 132 -40.73 -7.81 -65.65
N ASN A 133 -40.32 -7.80 -66.93
CA ASN A 133 -39.87 -6.59 -67.62
C ASN A 133 -40.99 -5.55 -67.84
N LEU A 134 -42.25 -5.97 -67.74
CA LEU A 134 -43.43 -5.09 -67.78
C LEU A 134 -43.91 -4.66 -66.38
N GLU A 135 -43.15 -4.98 -65.32
CA GLU A 135 -43.51 -4.73 -63.92
C GLU A 135 -44.83 -5.42 -63.47
N ARG A 136 -45.27 -6.43 -64.22
CA ARG A 136 -46.45 -7.25 -63.95
C ARG A 136 -46.07 -8.41 -63.02
N TYR A 137 -45.60 -8.05 -61.83
CA TYR A 137 -44.96 -8.99 -60.90
C TYR A 137 -45.88 -10.12 -60.43
N THR A 138 -47.18 -9.86 -60.27
CA THR A 138 -48.15 -10.90 -59.89
C THR A 138 -48.26 -11.99 -60.93
N GLU A 139 -48.35 -11.62 -62.21
CA GLU A 139 -48.39 -12.55 -63.33
C GLU A 139 -47.04 -13.25 -63.54
N ALA A 140 -45.93 -12.54 -63.35
CA ALA A 140 -44.60 -13.15 -63.38
C ALA A 140 -44.45 -14.22 -62.30
N ILE A 141 -44.84 -13.92 -61.05
CA ILE A 141 -44.78 -14.87 -59.93
C ILE A 141 -45.65 -16.09 -60.21
N SER A 142 -46.92 -15.91 -60.60
CA SER A 142 -47.79 -17.05 -60.86
C SER A 142 -47.30 -17.93 -62.02
N THR A 143 -46.81 -17.31 -63.10
CA THR A 143 -46.27 -18.01 -64.28
C THR A 143 -45.02 -18.81 -63.94
N LEU A 144 -44.08 -18.21 -63.19
CA LEU A 144 -42.83 -18.86 -62.82
C LEU A 144 -43.01 -19.93 -61.73
N ILE A 145 -43.95 -19.73 -60.79
CA ILE A 145 -44.33 -20.79 -59.85
C ILE A 145 -44.94 -21.98 -60.58
N TYR A 146 -45.80 -21.72 -61.56
CA TYR A 146 -46.37 -22.79 -62.38
C TYR A 146 -45.29 -23.56 -63.14
N LEU A 147 -44.30 -22.86 -63.72
CA LEU A 147 -43.14 -23.50 -64.34
C LEU A 147 -42.37 -24.40 -63.36
N ILE A 148 -42.13 -23.93 -62.13
CA ILE A 148 -41.43 -24.71 -61.11
C ILE A 148 -42.24 -25.97 -60.73
N GLU A 149 -43.56 -25.82 -60.56
CA GLU A 149 -44.45 -26.94 -60.25
C GLU A 149 -44.52 -27.96 -61.39
N ASP A 150 -44.60 -27.50 -62.64
CA ASP A 150 -44.64 -28.35 -63.83
C ASP A 150 -43.35 -29.15 -64.01
N ILE A 151 -42.18 -28.51 -63.88
CA ILE A 151 -40.88 -29.18 -63.93
C ILE A 151 -40.78 -30.29 -62.87
N ASN A 152 -41.31 -30.07 -61.66
CA ASN A 152 -41.29 -31.08 -60.59
C ASN A 152 -42.22 -32.28 -60.87
N LEU A 153 -43.16 -32.19 -61.83
CA LEU A 153 -44.09 -33.27 -62.18
C LEU A 153 -43.55 -34.20 -63.28
N VAL A 154 -42.52 -33.79 -64.04
CA VAL A 154 -41.99 -34.55 -65.19
C VAL A 154 -40.77 -35.36 -64.77
N GLU A 155 -40.92 -36.69 -64.63
CA GLU A 155 -39.89 -37.59 -64.09
C GLU A 155 -38.71 -37.94 -65.03
N ASN A 156 -38.51 -37.29 -66.19
CA ASN A 156 -37.52 -37.78 -67.17
C ASN A 156 -36.62 -36.73 -67.83
N ALA A 157 -35.32 -36.88 -67.55
CA ALA A 157 -34.11 -36.57 -68.33
C ALA A 157 -33.92 -35.13 -68.86
N ASP A 158 -33.04 -34.38 -68.18
CA ASP A 158 -32.44 -33.12 -68.67
C ASP A 158 -31.74 -33.33 -70.02
N LYS A 159 -32.48 -33.12 -71.11
CA LYS A 159 -31.90 -32.75 -72.40
C LYS A 159 -31.79 -31.23 -72.43
N GLU A 160 -30.58 -30.76 -72.65
CA GLU A 160 -30.34 -29.35 -72.96
C GLU A 160 -31.18 -28.95 -74.17
N PHE A 161 -32.10 -28.02 -73.96
CA PHE A 161 -32.95 -27.49 -75.01
C PHE A 161 -32.67 -25.99 -75.15
N LEU A 162 -32.13 -25.61 -76.30
CA LEU A 162 -31.71 -24.22 -76.59
C LEU A 162 -30.74 -23.66 -75.54
N GLY A 163 -29.79 -24.47 -75.09
CA GLY A 163 -28.76 -24.03 -74.15
C GLY A 163 -29.16 -24.09 -72.67
N LYS A 164 -30.36 -24.57 -72.32
CA LYS A 164 -30.82 -24.70 -70.93
C LYS A 164 -31.43 -26.06 -70.64
N THR A 165 -31.14 -26.58 -69.45
CA THR A 165 -31.80 -27.74 -68.87
C THR A 165 -33.04 -27.33 -68.08
N ASN A 166 -33.89 -28.28 -67.70
CA ASN A 166 -35.02 -27.98 -66.82
C ASN A 166 -34.53 -27.54 -65.44
N ALA A 167 -33.40 -28.06 -64.98
CA ALA A 167 -32.74 -27.59 -63.76
C ALA A 167 -32.34 -26.10 -63.84
N ASP A 168 -31.74 -25.66 -64.95
CA ASP A 168 -31.38 -24.25 -65.15
C ASP A 168 -32.63 -23.35 -65.14
N LEU A 169 -33.70 -23.78 -65.83
CA LEU A 169 -34.96 -23.05 -65.86
C LEU A 169 -35.60 -22.95 -64.47
N ARG A 170 -35.59 -24.03 -63.69
CA ARG A 170 -36.11 -24.05 -62.31
C ARG A 170 -35.31 -23.11 -61.41
N SER A 171 -33.98 -23.20 -61.44
CA SER A 171 -33.10 -22.36 -60.62
C SER A 171 -33.26 -20.88 -60.94
N GLU A 172 -33.34 -20.52 -62.23
CA GLU A 172 -33.59 -19.14 -62.62
C GLU A 172 -35.01 -18.69 -62.31
N ALA A 173 -36.03 -19.54 -62.50
CA ALA A 173 -37.40 -19.21 -62.12
C ALA A 173 -37.51 -18.88 -60.63
N ILE A 174 -36.84 -19.64 -59.75
CA ILE A 174 -36.74 -19.34 -58.31
C ILE A 174 -36.10 -17.98 -58.07
N GLU A 175 -35.00 -17.67 -58.76
CA GLU A 175 -34.34 -16.37 -58.67
C GLU A 175 -35.27 -15.25 -59.10
N TYR A 176 -35.99 -15.38 -60.22
CA TYR A 176 -36.91 -14.36 -60.69
C TYR A 176 -38.14 -14.21 -59.81
N VAL A 177 -38.69 -15.28 -59.24
CA VAL A 177 -39.78 -15.17 -58.25
C VAL A 177 -39.30 -14.39 -57.03
N ALA A 178 -38.10 -14.70 -56.53
CA ALA A 178 -37.50 -13.95 -55.43
C ALA A 178 -37.26 -12.47 -55.78
N ILE A 179 -36.74 -12.18 -56.98
CA ILE A 179 -36.60 -10.80 -57.47
C ILE A 179 -37.96 -10.11 -57.54
N CYS A 180 -38.99 -10.76 -58.09
CA CYS A 180 -40.35 -10.21 -58.15
C CYS A 180 -40.88 -9.86 -56.76
N PHE A 181 -40.71 -10.71 -55.74
CA PHE A 181 -41.07 -10.35 -54.37
C PHE A 181 -40.22 -9.21 -53.81
N ALA A 182 -38.94 -9.13 -54.18
CA ALA A 182 -38.06 -8.03 -53.77
C ALA A 182 -38.52 -6.67 -54.33
N GLU A 183 -38.97 -6.65 -55.60
CA GLU A 183 -39.54 -5.45 -56.25
C GLU A 183 -40.99 -5.18 -55.83
N TYR A 184 -41.77 -6.23 -55.52
CA TYR A 184 -43.21 -6.15 -55.28
C TYR A 184 -43.64 -6.76 -53.93
N GLY A 185 -43.71 -5.89 -52.92
CA GLY A 185 -44.37 -6.15 -51.64
C GLY A 185 -43.55 -6.87 -50.57
N GLY A 186 -42.39 -7.40 -50.93
CA GLY A 186 -41.36 -7.82 -49.99
C GLY A 186 -41.72 -8.97 -49.05
N PRO A 187 -41.04 -9.06 -47.88
CA PRO A 187 -41.12 -10.22 -47.00
C PRO A 187 -42.55 -10.56 -46.58
N GLU A 188 -43.39 -9.56 -46.27
CA GLU A 188 -44.75 -9.82 -45.81
C GLU A 188 -45.67 -10.37 -46.90
N LYS A 189 -45.58 -9.86 -48.15
CA LYS A 189 -46.34 -10.47 -49.27
C LYS A 189 -45.84 -11.88 -49.57
N ALA A 190 -44.54 -12.12 -49.51
CA ALA A 190 -43.98 -13.47 -49.64
C ALA A 190 -44.52 -14.39 -48.53
N ARG A 191 -44.55 -13.92 -47.27
CA ARG A 191 -45.12 -14.65 -46.14
C ARG A 191 -46.57 -15.03 -46.37
N GLN A 192 -47.39 -14.08 -46.82
CA GLN A 192 -48.81 -14.32 -47.10
C GLN A 192 -48.98 -15.35 -48.22
N PHE A 193 -48.24 -15.20 -49.33
CA PHE A 193 -48.34 -16.09 -50.49
C PHE A 193 -47.90 -17.52 -50.18
N PHE A 194 -46.82 -17.68 -49.41
CA PHE A 194 -46.24 -18.99 -49.09
C PHE A 194 -46.84 -19.66 -47.84
N ARG A 195 -47.69 -18.97 -47.06
CA ARG A 195 -48.30 -19.52 -45.84
C ARG A 195 -49.06 -20.83 -46.09
N GLU A 196 -49.71 -20.94 -47.25
CA GLU A 196 -50.49 -22.11 -47.66
C GLU A 196 -49.68 -23.10 -48.53
N ARG A 197 -48.40 -22.80 -48.79
CA ARG A 197 -47.50 -23.58 -49.67
C ARG A 197 -46.24 -24.03 -48.94
N LYS A 198 -46.31 -24.17 -47.62
CA LYS A 198 -45.13 -24.51 -46.79
C LYS A 198 -44.58 -25.90 -47.10
N ASP A 199 -45.43 -26.82 -47.51
CA ASP A 199 -45.08 -28.18 -47.92
C ASP A 199 -44.29 -28.24 -49.23
N LYS A 200 -44.28 -27.15 -50.01
CA LYS A 200 -43.60 -27.10 -51.30
C LYS A 200 -42.10 -26.80 -51.14
N GLU A 201 -41.26 -27.62 -51.74
CA GLU A 201 -39.79 -27.51 -51.64
C GLU A 201 -39.27 -26.13 -52.08
N TYR A 202 -39.81 -25.60 -53.18
CA TYR A 202 -39.41 -24.31 -53.73
C TYR A 202 -39.69 -23.13 -52.80
N THR A 203 -40.61 -23.26 -51.84
CA THR A 203 -40.94 -22.17 -50.91
C THR A 203 -39.74 -21.79 -50.08
N LYS A 204 -39.02 -22.79 -49.56
CA LYS A 204 -37.78 -22.58 -48.79
C LYS A 204 -36.72 -21.93 -49.67
N GLU A 205 -36.49 -22.47 -50.87
CA GLU A 205 -35.48 -21.97 -51.81
C GLU A 205 -35.71 -20.51 -52.22
N ILE A 206 -36.96 -20.15 -52.54
CA ILE A 206 -37.33 -18.78 -52.91
C ILE A 206 -37.13 -17.82 -51.72
N LEU A 207 -37.53 -18.20 -50.51
CA LEU A 207 -37.35 -17.34 -49.33
C LEU A 207 -35.86 -17.14 -49.00
N PHE A 208 -35.02 -18.17 -49.13
CA PHE A 208 -33.57 -18.02 -48.99
C PHE A 208 -33.01 -17.06 -50.03
N LYS A 209 -33.37 -17.26 -51.31
CA LYS A 209 -32.91 -16.40 -52.40
C LYS A 209 -33.39 -14.96 -52.23
N LEU A 210 -34.60 -14.75 -51.72
CA LEU A 210 -35.15 -13.43 -51.40
C LEU A 210 -34.34 -12.74 -50.28
N ALA A 211 -33.99 -13.47 -49.22
CA ALA A 211 -33.13 -12.94 -48.16
C ALA A 211 -31.74 -12.54 -48.70
N ASP A 212 -31.13 -13.40 -49.53
CA ASP A 212 -29.82 -13.14 -50.15
C ASP A 212 -29.86 -11.93 -51.12
N ILE A 213 -30.95 -11.76 -51.88
CA ILE A 213 -31.15 -10.58 -52.73
C ILE A 213 -31.22 -9.31 -51.87
N TYR A 214 -31.96 -9.34 -50.78
CA TYR A 214 -32.04 -8.19 -49.88
C TYR A 214 -30.69 -7.88 -49.24
N GLN A 215 -29.95 -8.89 -48.76
CA GLN A 215 -28.62 -8.70 -48.20
C GLN A 215 -27.64 -8.11 -49.23
N ARG A 216 -27.58 -8.67 -50.46
CA ARG A 216 -26.73 -8.15 -51.55
C ARG A 216 -27.04 -6.71 -51.96
N ARG A 217 -28.29 -6.28 -51.78
CA ARG A 217 -28.76 -4.91 -52.03
C ARG A 217 -28.68 -4.01 -50.79
N ASN A 218 -28.07 -4.48 -49.69
CA ASN A 218 -27.95 -3.80 -48.40
C ASN A 218 -29.29 -3.48 -47.70
N PHE A 219 -30.39 -4.16 -48.08
CA PHE A 219 -31.69 -4.08 -47.41
C PHE A 219 -31.76 -5.06 -46.23
N TYR A 220 -30.85 -4.93 -45.27
CA TYR A 220 -30.65 -5.90 -44.19
C TYR A 220 -31.89 -6.16 -43.34
N VAL A 221 -32.71 -5.13 -43.06
CA VAL A 221 -33.96 -5.28 -42.30
C VAL A 221 -34.92 -6.25 -43.01
N LYS A 222 -35.08 -6.10 -44.33
CA LYS A 222 -35.94 -6.98 -45.13
C LYS A 222 -35.36 -8.39 -45.23
N ALA A 223 -34.04 -8.53 -45.33
CA ALA A 223 -33.37 -9.83 -45.28
C ALA A 223 -33.67 -10.56 -43.95
N ILE A 224 -33.55 -9.85 -42.82
CA ILE A 224 -33.85 -10.37 -41.48
C ILE A 224 -35.33 -10.77 -41.36
N GLU A 225 -36.26 -9.97 -41.87
CA GLU A 225 -37.68 -10.31 -41.90
C GLU A 225 -37.94 -11.60 -42.70
N THR A 226 -37.32 -11.75 -43.88
CA THR A 226 -37.41 -12.97 -44.69
C THR A 226 -36.82 -14.19 -43.98
N LEU A 227 -35.67 -14.04 -43.33
CA LEU A 227 -35.03 -15.12 -42.56
C LEU A 227 -35.85 -15.52 -41.32
N LYS A 228 -36.52 -14.56 -40.66
CA LYS A 228 -37.46 -14.87 -39.57
C LYS A 228 -38.68 -15.65 -40.08
N ILE A 229 -39.17 -15.35 -41.28
CA ILE A 229 -40.24 -16.14 -41.92
C ILE A 229 -39.78 -17.59 -42.16
N LEU A 230 -38.52 -17.78 -42.60
CA LEU A 230 -37.94 -19.13 -42.75
C LEU A 230 -37.91 -19.89 -41.42
N LEU A 231 -37.47 -19.27 -40.31
CA LEU A 231 -37.50 -19.89 -38.99
C LEU A 231 -38.93 -20.20 -38.51
N ASP A 232 -39.89 -19.32 -38.77
CA ASP A 232 -41.29 -19.53 -38.42
C ASP A 232 -41.93 -20.69 -39.20
N PHE A 233 -41.60 -20.83 -40.48
CA PHE A 233 -42.17 -21.85 -41.35
C PHE A 233 -41.51 -23.20 -41.14
N TYR A 234 -40.19 -23.20 -40.93
CA TYR A 234 -39.37 -24.39 -40.91
C TYR A 234 -38.44 -24.43 -39.68
N PRO A 235 -39.01 -24.42 -38.45
CA PRO A 235 -38.21 -24.35 -37.23
C PRO A 235 -37.31 -25.57 -36.99
N TYR A 236 -37.52 -26.69 -37.69
CA TYR A 236 -36.74 -27.93 -37.55
C TYR A 236 -36.01 -28.34 -38.85
N ASP A 237 -35.83 -27.40 -39.78
CA ASP A 237 -35.08 -27.65 -41.02
C ASP A 237 -33.58 -27.80 -40.75
N VAL A 238 -32.89 -28.48 -41.67
CA VAL A 238 -31.44 -28.65 -41.60
C VAL A 238 -30.69 -27.31 -41.61
N ASN A 239 -31.24 -26.29 -42.28
CA ASN A 239 -30.58 -24.99 -42.39
C ASN A 239 -30.90 -24.02 -41.23
N VAL A 240 -31.54 -24.47 -40.13
CA VAL A 240 -31.92 -23.58 -39.01
C VAL A 240 -30.71 -22.86 -38.41
N ALA A 241 -29.59 -23.55 -38.23
CA ALA A 241 -28.36 -22.95 -37.72
C ALA A 241 -27.81 -21.88 -38.67
N GLU A 242 -27.79 -22.15 -39.98
CA GLU A 242 -27.39 -21.18 -41.01
C GLU A 242 -28.31 -19.95 -41.01
N ILE A 243 -29.62 -20.13 -40.93
CA ILE A 243 -30.59 -19.02 -40.89
C ILE A 243 -30.36 -18.15 -39.65
N GLN A 244 -30.12 -18.76 -38.49
CA GLN A 244 -29.79 -18.05 -37.26
C GLN A 244 -28.53 -17.19 -37.41
N LYS A 245 -27.47 -17.74 -38.01
CA LYS A 245 -26.23 -17.01 -38.30
C LYS A 245 -26.48 -15.85 -39.27
N LYS A 246 -27.18 -16.07 -40.39
CA LYS A 246 -27.53 -15.02 -41.35
C LYS A 246 -28.36 -13.89 -40.73
N ILE A 247 -29.25 -14.18 -39.79
CA ILE A 247 -30.00 -13.13 -39.07
C ILE A 247 -29.06 -12.23 -38.28
N VAL A 248 -28.13 -12.84 -37.53
CA VAL A 248 -27.12 -12.10 -36.75
C VAL A 248 -26.21 -11.29 -37.69
N GLU A 249 -25.69 -11.92 -38.74
CA GLU A 249 -24.81 -11.30 -39.73
C GLU A 249 -25.45 -10.08 -40.38
N ASN A 250 -26.75 -10.13 -40.73
CA ASN A 250 -27.44 -8.99 -41.32
C ASN A 250 -27.58 -7.81 -40.34
N TYR A 251 -27.73 -8.04 -39.03
CA TYR A 251 -27.67 -6.95 -38.06
C TYR A 251 -26.26 -6.34 -37.96
N GLU A 252 -25.21 -7.16 -38.04
CA GLU A 252 -23.82 -6.71 -38.02
C GLU A 252 -23.45 -5.91 -39.26
N LEU A 253 -23.86 -6.38 -40.45
CA LEU A 253 -23.68 -5.66 -41.71
C LEU A 253 -24.43 -4.32 -41.74
N ALA A 254 -25.56 -4.23 -41.03
CA ALA A 254 -26.27 -2.97 -40.82
C ALA A 254 -25.57 -2.02 -39.82
N GLY A 255 -24.50 -2.46 -39.14
CA GLY A 255 -23.84 -1.72 -38.07
C GLY A 255 -24.61 -1.69 -36.75
N ASP A 256 -25.72 -2.44 -36.64
CA ASP A 256 -26.57 -2.50 -35.44
C ASP A 256 -26.15 -3.65 -34.52
N ARG A 257 -25.00 -3.47 -33.87
CA ARG A 257 -24.44 -4.45 -32.93
C ARG A 257 -25.37 -4.72 -31.74
N GLU A 258 -26.09 -3.72 -31.25
CA GLU A 258 -27.01 -3.92 -30.12
C GLU A 258 -28.17 -4.85 -30.47
N SER A 259 -28.73 -4.73 -31.67
CA SER A 259 -29.75 -5.67 -32.15
C SER A 259 -29.15 -7.04 -32.45
N ALA A 260 -27.92 -7.13 -32.97
CA ALA A 260 -27.21 -8.40 -33.15
C ALA A 260 -27.10 -9.17 -31.82
N ASP A 261 -26.73 -8.48 -30.73
CA ASP A 261 -26.61 -9.10 -29.41
C ASP A 261 -27.97 -9.48 -28.80
N ARG A 262 -28.99 -8.62 -28.98
CA ARG A 262 -30.35 -8.93 -28.55
C ARG A 262 -30.88 -10.19 -29.25
N ILE A 263 -30.67 -10.31 -30.56
CA ILE A 263 -31.16 -11.47 -31.30
C ILE A 263 -30.36 -12.73 -30.96
N ARG A 264 -29.04 -12.66 -30.76
CA ARG A 264 -28.24 -13.78 -30.23
C ARG A 264 -28.83 -14.32 -28.93
N ALA A 265 -29.08 -13.43 -27.96
CA ALA A 265 -29.64 -13.82 -26.66
C ALA A 265 -31.05 -14.42 -26.79
N GLN A 266 -31.88 -13.87 -27.67
CA GLN A 266 -33.20 -14.41 -27.96
C GLN A 266 -33.11 -15.82 -28.59
N LEU A 267 -32.25 -16.02 -29.58
CA LEU A 267 -32.05 -17.31 -30.24
C LEU A 267 -31.56 -18.38 -29.27
N VAL A 268 -30.60 -18.05 -28.40
CA VAL A 268 -30.15 -18.96 -27.33
C VAL A 268 -31.30 -19.34 -26.40
N THR A 269 -32.19 -18.41 -26.09
CA THR A 269 -33.35 -18.67 -25.20
C THR A 269 -34.40 -19.54 -25.90
N SER A 270 -34.65 -19.29 -27.19
CA SER A 270 -35.68 -19.98 -27.98
C SER A 270 -35.27 -21.38 -28.44
N TYR A 271 -33.97 -21.63 -28.67
CA TYR A 271 -33.45 -22.86 -29.27
C TYR A 271 -32.45 -23.63 -28.40
N GLY A 272 -31.89 -23.00 -27.36
CA GLY A 272 -30.81 -23.59 -26.55
C GLY A 272 -31.26 -24.58 -25.48
N PRO A 273 -30.33 -25.02 -24.61
CA PRO A 273 -30.62 -25.91 -23.48
C PRO A 273 -31.74 -25.36 -22.58
N GLY A 274 -32.73 -26.21 -22.30
CA GLY A 274 -33.95 -25.85 -21.56
C GLY A 274 -35.10 -25.27 -22.41
N SER A 275 -34.89 -25.06 -23.72
CA SER A 275 -35.95 -24.56 -24.61
C SER A 275 -36.97 -25.65 -25.00
N PRO A 276 -38.24 -25.27 -25.29
CA PRO A 276 -39.23 -26.18 -25.85
C PRO A 276 -38.87 -26.70 -27.25
N TRP A 277 -37.99 -26.01 -27.97
CA TRP A 277 -37.54 -26.45 -29.29
C TRP A 277 -36.64 -27.68 -29.18
N LEU A 278 -35.70 -27.67 -28.22
CA LEU A 278 -34.74 -28.75 -28.01
C LEU A 278 -35.40 -30.08 -27.63
N THR A 279 -36.60 -30.04 -27.03
CA THR A 279 -37.36 -31.25 -26.68
C THR A 279 -38.13 -31.84 -27.87
N LYS A 280 -38.32 -31.06 -28.94
CA LYS A 280 -39.09 -31.45 -30.12
C LYS A 280 -38.21 -31.89 -31.29
N VAL A 281 -37.02 -31.29 -31.44
CA VAL A 281 -36.08 -31.66 -32.52
C VAL A 281 -35.64 -33.12 -32.39
N GLN A 282 -35.85 -33.91 -33.44
CA GLN A 282 -35.51 -35.34 -33.46
C GLN A 282 -34.16 -35.62 -34.11
N ASN A 283 -33.78 -34.82 -35.12
CA ASN A 283 -32.54 -35.04 -35.86
C ASN A 283 -31.31 -34.61 -35.01
N PRO A 284 -30.38 -35.53 -34.67
CA PRO A 284 -29.19 -35.23 -33.90
C PRO A 284 -28.23 -34.25 -34.60
N GLU A 285 -28.14 -34.27 -35.93
CA GLU A 285 -27.24 -33.38 -36.68
C GLU A 285 -27.69 -31.93 -36.55
N ILE A 286 -28.99 -31.67 -36.80
CA ILE A 286 -29.61 -30.35 -36.63
C ILE A 286 -29.46 -29.86 -35.19
N LYS A 287 -29.71 -30.77 -34.23
CA LYS A 287 -29.56 -30.46 -32.81
C LYS A 287 -28.13 -30.03 -32.48
N ASN A 288 -27.12 -30.77 -32.95
CA ASN A 288 -25.73 -30.47 -32.65
C ASN A 288 -25.28 -29.16 -33.31
N GLU A 289 -25.62 -28.94 -34.58
CA GLU A 289 -25.24 -27.73 -35.32
C GLU A 289 -25.86 -26.46 -34.72
N VAL A 290 -27.14 -26.53 -34.32
CA VAL A 290 -27.79 -25.44 -33.60
C VAL A 290 -27.13 -25.23 -32.23
N LEU A 291 -26.87 -26.29 -31.46
CA LEU A 291 -26.21 -26.13 -30.16
C LEU A 291 -24.80 -25.53 -30.26
N GLU A 292 -23.99 -25.94 -31.25
CA GLU A 292 -22.68 -25.33 -31.53
C GLU A 292 -22.81 -23.83 -31.88
N THR A 293 -23.78 -23.48 -32.73
CA THR A 293 -24.07 -22.08 -33.10
C THR A 293 -24.50 -21.25 -31.88
N LEU A 294 -25.33 -21.80 -31.00
CA LEU A 294 -25.79 -21.11 -29.80
C LEU A 294 -24.69 -21.01 -28.72
N GLU A 295 -23.80 -21.98 -28.65
CA GLU A 295 -22.59 -21.91 -27.83
C GLU A 295 -21.70 -20.74 -28.30
N GLU A 296 -21.45 -20.63 -29.61
CA GLU A 296 -20.72 -19.53 -30.23
C GLU A 296 -21.37 -18.16 -29.94
N PHE A 297 -22.70 -18.08 -29.98
CA PHE A 297 -23.43 -16.85 -29.64
C PHE A 297 -23.27 -16.45 -28.18
N LEU A 298 -23.39 -17.38 -27.23
CA LEU A 298 -23.18 -17.06 -25.81
C LEU A 298 -21.72 -16.69 -25.52
N TYR A 299 -20.78 -17.37 -26.16
CA TYR A 299 -19.36 -17.04 -26.08
C TYR A 299 -19.14 -15.59 -26.52
N THR A 300 -19.62 -15.23 -27.72
CA THR A 300 -19.52 -13.88 -28.29
C THR A 300 -20.17 -12.82 -27.39
N LEU A 301 -21.39 -13.08 -26.90
CA LEU A 301 -22.11 -12.18 -25.99
C LEU A 301 -21.33 -11.90 -24.70
N GLY A 302 -20.64 -12.91 -24.16
CA GLY A 302 -19.80 -12.77 -22.99
C GLY A 302 -18.52 -11.96 -23.28
N THR A 303 -17.81 -12.31 -24.34
CA THR A 303 -16.55 -11.67 -24.71
C THR A 303 -16.73 -10.22 -25.15
N ASP A 304 -17.79 -9.90 -25.90
CA ASP A 304 -18.08 -8.54 -26.33
C ASP A 304 -18.49 -7.66 -25.15
N ALA A 305 -19.29 -8.20 -24.22
CA ALA A 305 -19.63 -7.50 -22.99
C ALA A 305 -18.38 -7.24 -22.13
N LEU A 306 -17.46 -8.20 -22.04
CA LEU A 306 -16.19 -8.03 -21.32
C LEU A 306 -15.28 -6.99 -22.00
N ALA A 307 -15.12 -7.06 -23.33
CA ALA A 307 -14.32 -6.10 -24.09
C ALA A 307 -14.86 -4.68 -23.93
N LYS A 308 -16.18 -4.50 -24.04
CA LYS A 308 -16.86 -3.23 -23.78
C LYS A 308 -16.68 -2.77 -22.33
N ALA A 309 -16.72 -3.69 -21.36
CA ALA A 309 -16.48 -3.37 -19.96
C ALA A 309 -15.07 -2.86 -19.71
N GLN A 310 -14.06 -3.48 -20.33
CA GLN A 310 -12.65 -3.08 -20.22
C GLN A 310 -12.38 -1.73 -20.90
N GLU A 311 -12.95 -1.51 -22.10
CA GLU A 311 -12.82 -0.24 -22.83
C GLU A 311 -13.46 0.93 -22.06
N THR A 312 -14.68 0.73 -21.58
CA THR A 312 -15.49 1.79 -20.94
C THR A 312 -15.30 1.89 -19.43
N LYS A 313 -14.59 0.94 -18.81
CA LYS A 313 -14.48 0.75 -17.35
C LYS A 313 -15.84 0.73 -16.64
N SER A 314 -16.84 0.15 -17.30
CA SER A 314 -18.24 0.18 -16.84
C SER A 314 -18.58 -1.04 -15.98
N GLN A 315 -18.92 -0.80 -14.71
CA GLN A 315 -19.36 -1.86 -13.78
C GLN A 315 -20.64 -2.58 -14.26
N LEU A 316 -21.54 -1.86 -14.96
CA LEU A 316 -22.73 -2.46 -15.55
C LEU A 316 -22.38 -3.48 -16.65
N GLN A 317 -21.39 -3.16 -17.49
CA GLN A 317 -20.94 -4.04 -18.56
C GLN A 317 -20.22 -5.28 -18.00
N TYR A 318 -19.42 -5.13 -16.93
CA TYR A 318 -18.84 -6.28 -16.24
C TYR A 318 -19.93 -7.19 -15.65
N GLN A 319 -20.98 -6.63 -15.04
CA GLN A 319 -22.08 -7.42 -14.52
C GLN A 319 -22.87 -8.13 -15.63
N LEU A 320 -23.00 -7.50 -16.80
CA LEU A 320 -23.56 -8.15 -17.98
C LEU A 320 -22.70 -9.32 -18.43
N ALA A 321 -21.38 -9.14 -18.57
CA ALA A 321 -20.44 -10.20 -18.93
C ALA A 321 -20.50 -11.39 -17.96
N ILE A 322 -20.49 -11.11 -16.65
CA ILE A 322 -20.65 -12.12 -15.57
C ILE A 322 -21.93 -12.93 -15.78
N ASN A 323 -23.06 -12.28 -16.06
CA ASN A 323 -24.32 -12.96 -16.28
C ASN A 323 -24.30 -13.84 -17.55
N ARG A 324 -23.66 -13.37 -18.63
CA ARG A 324 -23.50 -14.15 -19.87
C ARG A 324 -22.60 -15.36 -19.69
N TYR A 325 -21.48 -15.21 -18.99
CA TYR A 325 -20.59 -16.33 -18.69
C TYR A 325 -21.25 -17.36 -17.76
N ARG A 326 -22.03 -16.93 -16.76
CA ARG A 326 -22.82 -17.85 -15.93
C ARG A 326 -23.86 -18.62 -16.76
N ASP A 327 -24.57 -17.95 -17.66
CA ASP A 327 -25.52 -18.59 -18.58
C ASP A 327 -24.82 -19.61 -19.49
N PHE A 328 -23.63 -19.28 -20.01
CA PHE A 328 -22.79 -20.20 -20.78
C PHE A 328 -22.43 -21.45 -19.96
N LEU A 329 -21.88 -21.28 -18.76
CA LEU A 329 -21.44 -22.39 -17.90
C LEU A 329 -22.59 -23.31 -17.49
N GLN A 330 -23.79 -22.75 -17.31
CA GLN A 330 -25.00 -23.51 -16.99
C GLN A 330 -25.51 -24.32 -18.18
N LYS A 331 -25.56 -23.71 -19.37
CA LYS A 331 -26.15 -24.33 -20.57
C LYS A 331 -25.19 -25.30 -21.27
N PHE A 332 -23.90 -25.02 -21.23
CA PHE A 332 -22.86 -25.79 -21.92
C PHE A 332 -21.78 -26.32 -20.96
N PRO A 333 -22.14 -27.19 -19.99
CA PRO A 333 -21.21 -27.66 -18.96
C PRO A 333 -20.04 -28.50 -19.48
N ASN A 334 -20.17 -29.09 -20.67
CA ASN A 334 -19.15 -29.94 -21.29
C ASN A 334 -18.39 -29.25 -22.45
N SER A 335 -18.56 -27.93 -22.62
CA SER A 335 -17.89 -27.18 -23.68
C SER A 335 -16.36 -27.20 -23.52
N LYS A 336 -15.64 -27.28 -24.64
CA LYS A 336 -14.18 -27.11 -24.69
C LYS A 336 -13.73 -25.71 -24.26
N ASN A 337 -14.60 -24.71 -24.41
CA ASN A 337 -14.34 -23.32 -24.01
C ASN A 337 -14.56 -23.06 -22.52
N ARG A 338 -15.01 -24.05 -21.76
CA ARG A 338 -15.40 -23.87 -20.35
C ARG A 338 -14.27 -23.33 -19.48
N SER A 339 -13.04 -23.83 -19.64
CA SER A 339 -11.87 -23.33 -18.89
C SER A 339 -11.58 -21.86 -19.21
N LYS A 340 -11.70 -21.46 -20.48
CA LYS A 340 -11.56 -20.06 -20.93
C LYS A 340 -12.67 -19.16 -20.37
N ILE A 341 -13.92 -19.64 -20.35
CA ILE A 341 -15.05 -18.91 -19.77
C ILE A 341 -14.91 -18.76 -18.25
N LEU A 342 -14.48 -19.81 -17.55
CA LEU A 342 -14.18 -19.70 -16.11
C LEU A 342 -13.12 -18.63 -15.84
N PHE A 343 -12.06 -18.58 -16.65
CA PHE A 343 -11.02 -17.57 -16.52
C PHE A 343 -11.61 -16.16 -16.70
N TYR A 344 -12.31 -15.90 -17.80
CA TYR A 344 -12.91 -14.58 -18.06
C TYR A 344 -14.01 -14.19 -17.06
N LEU A 345 -14.75 -15.16 -16.53
CA LEU A 345 -15.69 -14.92 -15.44
C LEU A 345 -14.96 -14.47 -14.18
N ALA A 346 -13.87 -15.16 -13.81
CA ALA A 346 -13.06 -14.81 -12.64
C ALA A 346 -12.40 -13.43 -12.79
N GLU A 347 -11.90 -13.09 -13.99
CA GLU A 347 -11.38 -11.74 -14.30
C GLU A 347 -12.47 -10.67 -14.14
N ALA A 348 -13.65 -10.91 -14.72
CA ALA A 348 -14.77 -9.96 -14.61
C ALA A 348 -15.24 -9.79 -13.15
N LEU A 349 -15.25 -10.88 -12.36
CA LEU A 349 -15.57 -10.85 -10.92
C LEU A 349 -14.51 -10.07 -10.13
N TYR A 350 -13.24 -10.22 -10.48
CA TYR A 350 -12.13 -9.48 -9.86
C TYR A 350 -12.29 -7.97 -10.08
N GLU A 351 -12.61 -7.54 -11.31
CA GLU A 351 -12.80 -6.14 -11.68
C GLU A 351 -13.98 -5.46 -10.97
N VAL A 352 -15.03 -6.22 -10.63
CA VAL A 352 -16.16 -5.71 -9.82
C VAL A 352 -15.96 -5.93 -8.32
N GLU A 353 -14.73 -6.21 -7.90
CA GLU A 353 -14.28 -6.40 -6.51
C GLU A 353 -14.94 -7.58 -5.77
N LYS A 354 -15.53 -8.52 -6.50
CA LYS A 354 -16.07 -9.78 -5.96
C LYS A 354 -14.96 -10.82 -5.83
N TYR A 355 -13.93 -10.45 -5.07
CA TYR A 355 -12.68 -11.21 -5.01
C TYR A 355 -12.84 -12.63 -4.47
N GLU A 356 -13.77 -12.89 -3.55
CA GLU A 356 -13.99 -14.25 -3.04
C GLU A 356 -14.61 -15.15 -4.12
N GLU A 357 -15.66 -14.67 -4.80
CA GLU A 357 -16.25 -15.38 -5.94
C GLU A 357 -15.23 -15.58 -7.08
N ALA A 358 -14.37 -14.59 -7.34
CA ALA A 358 -13.28 -14.71 -8.31
C ALA A 358 -12.28 -15.80 -7.92
N ALA A 359 -11.83 -15.82 -6.66
CA ALA A 359 -10.90 -16.81 -6.14
C ALA A 359 -11.44 -18.24 -6.23
N ASP A 360 -12.73 -18.42 -5.91
CA ASP A 360 -13.41 -19.72 -6.02
C ASP A 360 -13.55 -20.15 -7.49
N THR A 361 -13.82 -19.22 -8.40
CA THR A 361 -13.90 -19.49 -9.85
C THR A 361 -12.53 -19.85 -10.44
N TYR A 362 -11.45 -19.14 -10.05
CA TYR A 362 -10.09 -19.54 -10.40
C TYR A 362 -9.76 -20.93 -9.86
N TYR A 363 -10.16 -21.23 -8.62
CA TYR A 363 -9.94 -22.55 -8.02
C TYR A 363 -10.63 -23.66 -8.81
N GLU A 364 -11.87 -23.46 -9.24
CA GLU A 364 -12.59 -24.40 -10.10
C GLU A 364 -11.85 -24.66 -11.43
N LEU A 365 -11.26 -23.63 -12.03
CA LEU A 365 -10.44 -23.79 -13.23
C LEU A 365 -9.22 -24.66 -12.95
N ILE A 366 -8.48 -24.36 -11.87
CA ILE A 366 -7.23 -25.03 -11.50
C ILE A 366 -7.41 -26.52 -11.21
N THR A 367 -8.53 -26.88 -10.58
CA THR A 367 -8.82 -28.25 -10.14
C THR A 367 -9.41 -29.10 -11.26
N ASN A 368 -10.35 -28.56 -12.03
CA ASN A 368 -11.11 -29.34 -13.01
C ASN A 368 -10.47 -29.35 -14.42
N TYR A 369 -9.56 -28.42 -14.72
CA TYR A 369 -8.96 -28.27 -16.06
C TYR A 369 -7.42 -28.25 -16.00
N PRO A 370 -6.77 -29.40 -15.71
CA PRO A 370 -5.33 -29.46 -15.50
C PRO A 370 -4.48 -29.11 -16.74
N ASP A 371 -5.04 -29.26 -17.94
CA ASP A 371 -4.38 -28.99 -19.21
C ASP A 371 -4.71 -27.59 -19.79
N SER A 372 -5.43 -26.74 -19.05
CA SER A 372 -5.78 -25.39 -19.51
C SER A 372 -4.55 -24.48 -19.59
N GLU A 373 -4.42 -23.73 -20.68
CA GLU A 373 -3.39 -22.68 -20.82
C GLU A 373 -3.48 -21.58 -19.74
N PHE A 374 -4.67 -21.38 -19.17
CA PHE A 374 -4.91 -20.37 -18.13
C PHE A 374 -4.60 -20.86 -16.71
N ARG A 375 -4.19 -22.12 -16.53
CA ARG A 375 -4.11 -22.75 -15.21
C ARG A 375 -3.11 -22.06 -14.27
N GLU A 376 -1.92 -21.75 -14.78
CA GLU A 376 -0.89 -21.05 -14.00
C GLU A 376 -1.33 -19.63 -13.66
N THR A 377 -1.82 -18.89 -14.66
CA THR A 377 -2.33 -17.52 -14.48
C THR A 377 -3.49 -17.47 -13.49
N ALA A 378 -4.44 -18.40 -13.58
CA ALA A 378 -5.55 -18.52 -12.64
C ALA A 378 -5.07 -18.80 -11.21
N ALA A 379 -4.07 -19.66 -11.04
CA ALA A 379 -3.49 -19.94 -9.73
C ALA A 379 -2.81 -18.71 -9.12
N TYR A 380 -2.10 -17.92 -9.93
CA TYR A 380 -1.52 -16.66 -9.49
C TYR A 380 -2.61 -15.61 -9.19
N HIS A 381 -3.62 -15.45 -10.05
CA HIS A 381 -4.70 -14.48 -9.85
C HIS A 381 -5.61 -14.82 -8.66
N ARG A 382 -5.76 -16.11 -8.32
CA ARG A 382 -6.37 -16.55 -7.05
C ARG A 382 -5.63 -15.99 -5.84
N ILE A 383 -4.29 -15.99 -5.85
CA ILE A 383 -3.47 -15.38 -4.80
C ILE A 383 -3.73 -13.88 -4.74
N LEU A 384 -3.75 -13.18 -5.89
CA LEU A 384 -4.01 -11.74 -5.95
C LEU A 384 -5.41 -11.38 -5.44
N ALA A 385 -6.43 -12.20 -5.71
CA ALA A 385 -7.78 -12.01 -5.21
C ALA A 385 -7.84 -12.08 -3.67
N TYR A 386 -7.19 -13.08 -3.07
CA TYR A 386 -7.09 -13.15 -1.61
C TYR A 386 -6.22 -12.02 -1.02
N ASP A 387 -5.15 -11.59 -1.69
CA ASP A 387 -4.33 -10.45 -1.27
C ASP A 387 -5.17 -9.15 -1.20
N GLN A 388 -6.03 -8.90 -2.20
CA GLN A 388 -6.95 -7.76 -2.18
C GLN A 388 -7.96 -7.83 -1.02
N LEU A 389 -8.51 -9.02 -0.74
CA LEU A 389 -9.41 -9.22 0.40
C LEU A 389 -8.71 -8.91 1.74
N LEU A 390 -7.46 -9.35 1.90
CA LEU A 390 -6.66 -9.07 3.08
C LEU A 390 -6.32 -7.58 3.23
N GLN A 391 -5.99 -6.90 2.12
CA GLN A 391 -5.69 -5.46 2.12
C GLN A 391 -6.91 -4.61 2.47
N LYS A 392 -8.13 -5.03 2.10
CA LYS A 392 -9.39 -4.37 2.49
C LYS A 392 -9.76 -4.57 3.97
N GLY A 393 -8.95 -5.31 4.73
CA GLY A 393 -9.16 -5.50 6.17
C GLY A 393 -10.39 -6.33 6.51
N GLN A 394 -10.87 -7.18 5.60
CA GLN A 394 -11.97 -8.09 5.90
C GLN A 394 -11.52 -9.11 6.95
N SER A 395 -12.28 -9.19 8.04
CA SER A 395 -12.09 -10.17 9.09
C SER A 395 -12.98 -11.37 8.83
N SER A 396 -12.42 -12.56 8.96
CA SER A 396 -13.17 -13.81 9.03
C SER A 396 -12.74 -14.58 10.27
N GLU A 397 -13.58 -15.52 10.70
CA GLU A 397 -13.33 -16.32 11.90
C GLU A 397 -11.93 -16.96 11.86
N PRO A 398 -11.24 -17.07 13.02
CA PRO A 398 -9.99 -17.78 13.11
C PRO A 398 -10.12 -19.18 12.54
N SER A 399 -9.07 -19.65 11.86
CA SER A 399 -9.08 -20.94 11.19
C SER A 399 -7.73 -21.62 11.24
N GLN A 400 -7.68 -22.85 10.75
CA GLN A 400 -6.47 -23.64 10.67
C GLN A 400 -5.99 -23.71 9.23
N PHE A 401 -4.70 -23.44 9.04
CA PHE A 401 -4.01 -23.70 7.79
C PHE A 401 -3.09 -24.91 7.99
N ILE A 402 -3.22 -25.90 7.11
CA ILE A 402 -2.44 -27.13 7.16
C ILE A 402 -1.30 -26.98 6.16
N LEU A 403 -0.07 -26.86 6.67
CA LEU A 403 1.11 -26.75 5.81
C LEU A 403 1.55 -28.15 5.36
N ASN A 404 1.24 -28.49 4.11
CA ASN A 404 1.61 -29.77 3.50
C ASN A 404 2.71 -29.58 2.45
N ASN A 405 3.89 -30.17 2.71
CA ASN A 405 4.99 -30.30 1.75
C ASN A 405 5.44 -28.99 1.08
N PHE A 406 5.37 -27.87 1.81
CA PHE A 406 5.81 -26.59 1.29
C PHE A 406 7.34 -26.56 1.15
N LEU A 407 7.84 -26.40 -0.08
CA LEU A 407 9.27 -26.27 -0.39
C LEU A 407 10.15 -27.43 0.09
N GLY A 408 9.59 -28.64 0.24
CA GLY A 408 10.32 -29.81 0.73
C GLY A 408 10.59 -29.80 2.24
N LEU A 409 10.00 -28.86 2.98
CA LEU A 409 9.98 -28.85 4.43
C LEU A 409 8.87 -29.81 4.90
N THR A 410 9.15 -31.11 4.95
CA THR A 410 8.33 -32.05 5.72
C THR A 410 9.15 -32.65 6.85
N SER A 411 8.81 -32.26 8.08
CA SER A 411 8.70 -33.30 9.11
C SER A 411 7.43 -34.10 8.77
N THR A 412 7.40 -35.37 9.12
CA THR A 412 6.39 -36.38 8.75
C THR A 412 4.98 -36.14 9.34
N SER A 413 4.67 -34.95 9.83
CA SER A 413 3.37 -34.54 10.36
C SER A 413 3.04 -33.14 9.83
N ALA A 414 1.86 -32.97 9.25
CA ALA A 414 1.39 -31.67 8.78
C ALA A 414 1.39 -30.65 9.93
N ASP A 415 2.11 -29.53 9.77
CA ASP A 415 2.09 -28.46 10.76
C ASP A 415 0.77 -27.70 10.62
N THR A 416 -0.11 -27.89 11.60
CA THR A 416 -1.35 -27.12 11.71
C THR A 416 -1.04 -25.75 12.32
N ILE A 417 -1.22 -24.70 11.52
CA ILE A 417 -0.96 -23.32 11.91
C ILE A 417 -2.31 -22.68 12.27
N GLN A 418 -2.42 -22.17 13.49
CA GLN A 418 -3.55 -21.34 13.88
C GLN A 418 -3.41 -19.97 13.23
N VAL A 419 -4.45 -19.54 12.51
CA VAL A 419 -4.44 -18.30 11.76
C VAL A 419 -5.56 -17.39 12.29
N PRO A 420 -5.26 -16.15 12.73
CA PRO A 420 -6.26 -15.25 13.31
C PRO A 420 -7.41 -14.87 12.37
N ASN A 421 -7.21 -14.99 11.07
CA ASN A 421 -8.20 -14.66 10.04
C ASN A 421 -8.28 -15.80 9.02
N GLY A 422 -9.47 -16.38 8.83
CA GLY A 422 -9.76 -17.41 7.82
C GLY A 422 -9.30 -17.09 6.39
N LEU A 423 -9.34 -15.81 5.99
CA LEU A 423 -8.84 -15.36 4.69
C LEU A 423 -7.31 -15.53 4.57
N GLN A 424 -6.56 -15.37 5.67
CA GLN A 424 -5.12 -15.63 5.67
C GLN A 424 -4.85 -17.12 5.44
N ALA A 425 -5.66 -18.03 6.00
CA ALA A 425 -5.52 -19.46 5.73
C ALA A 425 -5.80 -19.79 4.25
N LYS A 426 -6.87 -19.24 3.66
CA LYS A 426 -7.15 -19.39 2.22
C LYS A 426 -6.02 -18.82 1.35
N PHE A 427 -5.47 -17.67 1.73
CA PHE A 427 -4.32 -17.04 1.05
C PHE A 427 -3.06 -17.91 1.10
N LEU A 428 -2.70 -18.39 2.30
CA LEU A 428 -1.54 -19.28 2.51
C LEU A 428 -1.72 -20.58 1.73
N GLN A 429 -2.93 -21.15 1.71
CA GLN A 429 -3.24 -22.33 0.90
C GLN A 429 -3.06 -22.04 -0.60
N ALA A 430 -3.58 -20.93 -1.11
CA ALA A 430 -3.42 -20.58 -2.53
C ALA A 430 -1.95 -20.42 -2.94
N CYS A 431 -1.12 -19.82 -2.07
CA CYS A 431 0.32 -19.73 -2.30
C CYS A 431 1.00 -21.11 -2.28
N ASN A 432 0.64 -21.96 -1.32
CA ASN A 432 1.16 -23.34 -1.22
C ASN A 432 0.78 -24.17 -2.45
N ASP A 433 -0.47 -24.07 -2.90
CA ASP A 433 -0.97 -24.73 -4.10
C ASP A 433 -0.18 -24.27 -5.33
N PHE A 434 0.04 -22.96 -5.49
CA PHE A 434 0.79 -22.41 -6.63
C PHE A 434 2.22 -22.94 -6.69
N VAL A 435 2.95 -22.88 -5.58
CA VAL A 435 4.35 -23.37 -5.52
C VAL A 435 4.42 -24.88 -5.76
N SER A 436 3.42 -25.63 -5.30
CA SER A 436 3.36 -27.09 -5.50
C SER A 436 3.03 -27.48 -6.94
N LEU A 437 2.11 -26.76 -7.58
CA LEU A 437 1.67 -27.04 -8.96
C LEU A 437 2.65 -26.50 -10.01
N PHE A 438 3.27 -25.35 -9.74
CA PHE A 438 4.13 -24.62 -10.68
C PHE A 438 5.52 -24.36 -10.10
N PRO A 439 6.27 -25.40 -9.66
CA PRO A 439 7.52 -25.23 -8.95
C PRO A 439 8.63 -24.60 -9.78
N ASN A 440 8.46 -24.46 -11.10
CA ASN A 440 9.43 -23.85 -12.04
C ASN A 440 9.00 -22.48 -12.56
N SER A 441 7.85 -21.95 -12.13
CA SER A 441 7.35 -20.64 -12.56
C SER A 441 8.29 -19.51 -12.11
N ASP A 442 8.41 -18.47 -12.94
CA ASP A 442 9.15 -17.23 -12.63
C ASP A 442 8.50 -16.43 -11.49
N LYS A 443 7.21 -16.67 -11.21
CA LYS A 443 6.46 -16.06 -10.09
C LYS A 443 6.70 -16.72 -8.73
N VAL A 444 7.33 -17.90 -8.69
CA VAL A 444 7.55 -18.63 -7.42
C VAL A 444 8.24 -17.78 -6.35
N PRO A 445 9.35 -17.05 -6.63
CA PRO A 445 9.99 -16.20 -5.63
C PRO A 445 9.05 -15.14 -5.04
N GLU A 446 8.25 -14.48 -5.88
CA GLU A 446 7.27 -13.47 -5.45
C GLU A 446 6.18 -14.10 -4.56
N VAL A 447 5.66 -15.26 -4.95
CA VAL A 447 4.64 -15.99 -4.18
C VAL A 447 5.17 -16.42 -2.81
N ILE A 448 6.40 -16.95 -2.75
CA ILE A 448 7.03 -17.31 -1.47
C ILE A 448 7.25 -16.06 -0.61
N MET A 449 7.63 -14.92 -1.19
CA MET A 449 7.75 -13.66 -0.44
C MET A 449 6.41 -13.27 0.20
N LYS A 450 5.31 -13.26 -0.55
CA LYS A 450 3.98 -12.93 -0.01
C LYS A 450 3.51 -13.93 1.06
N PHE A 451 3.82 -15.21 0.87
CA PHE A 451 3.56 -16.27 1.85
C PHE A 451 4.34 -16.03 3.15
N ALA A 452 5.64 -15.76 3.05
CA ALA A 452 6.52 -15.48 4.17
C ALA A 452 6.14 -14.18 4.92
N GLU A 453 5.72 -13.15 4.20
CA GLU A 453 5.21 -11.90 4.78
C GLU A 453 3.94 -12.13 5.59
N THR A 454 3.02 -12.95 5.09
CA THR A 454 1.81 -13.32 5.82
C THR A 454 2.14 -14.11 7.09
N LEU A 455 3.05 -15.09 7.00
CA LEU A 455 3.56 -15.82 8.18
C LEU A 455 4.21 -14.91 9.21
N TYR A 456 5.01 -13.93 8.76
CA TYR A 456 5.63 -12.94 9.64
C TYR A 456 4.60 -12.08 10.36
N LYS A 457 3.52 -11.66 9.66
CA LYS A 457 2.42 -10.85 10.25
C LYS A 457 1.62 -11.62 11.31
N ILE A 458 1.49 -12.95 11.17
CA ILE A 458 0.84 -13.80 12.18
C ILE A 458 1.83 -14.32 13.24
N GLU A 459 3.02 -13.70 13.33
CA GLU A 459 4.06 -13.99 14.33
C GLU A 459 4.64 -15.42 14.27
N ARG A 460 4.42 -16.14 13.18
CA ARG A 460 5.10 -17.41 12.87
C ARG A 460 6.46 -17.12 12.23
N TYR A 461 7.33 -16.46 12.99
CA TYR A 461 8.65 -16.02 12.56
C TYR A 461 9.55 -17.19 12.16
N ASP A 462 9.38 -18.35 12.78
CA ASP A 462 10.06 -19.61 12.47
C ASP A 462 9.81 -20.05 11.03
N LEU A 463 8.55 -20.15 10.63
CA LEU A 463 8.15 -20.55 9.29
C LEU A 463 8.41 -19.45 8.26
N ALA A 464 8.22 -18.18 8.65
CA ALA A 464 8.54 -17.04 7.81
C ALA A 464 10.03 -17.04 7.44
N GLN A 465 10.93 -17.27 8.42
CA GLN A 465 12.37 -17.35 8.19
C GLN A 465 12.71 -18.45 7.18
N GLN A 466 12.12 -19.65 7.30
CA GLN A 466 12.34 -20.75 6.37
C GLN A 466 11.86 -20.42 4.95
N ALA A 467 10.70 -19.79 4.82
CA ALA A 467 10.18 -19.36 3.53
C ALA A 467 11.09 -18.31 2.86
N TYR A 468 11.56 -17.29 3.60
CA TYR A 468 12.53 -16.33 3.06
C TYR A 468 13.87 -16.97 2.68
N LEU A 469 14.36 -17.95 3.46
CA LEU A 469 15.56 -18.71 3.13
C LEU A 469 15.40 -19.48 1.82
N ALA A 470 14.22 -20.01 1.54
CA ALA A 470 13.97 -20.72 0.29
C ALA A 470 14.04 -19.80 -0.93
N VAL A 471 13.60 -18.53 -0.81
CA VAL A 471 13.81 -17.50 -1.86
C VAL A 471 15.31 -17.29 -2.11
N ILE A 472 16.12 -17.21 -1.05
CA ILE A 472 17.58 -17.03 -1.16
C ILE A 472 18.23 -18.25 -1.82
N ASN A 473 17.89 -19.46 -1.38
CA ASN A 473 18.50 -20.70 -1.85
C ASN A 473 18.18 -21.02 -3.32
N ARG A 474 17.02 -20.56 -3.81
CA ARG A 474 16.59 -20.84 -5.19
C ARG A 474 17.46 -20.13 -6.23
N GLY A 475 17.98 -18.94 -5.91
CA GLY A 475 18.75 -18.10 -6.83
C GLY A 475 17.91 -17.61 -8.03
N GLY A 476 18.17 -16.40 -8.54
CA GLY A 476 17.55 -15.93 -9.79
C GLY A 476 16.38 -14.96 -9.71
N ALA A 477 16.15 -14.30 -8.57
CA ALA A 477 15.23 -13.16 -8.46
C ALA A 477 15.94 -11.95 -7.80
N ASP A 478 16.84 -11.31 -8.54
CA ASP A 478 17.72 -10.23 -8.05
C ASP A 478 16.96 -9.12 -7.30
N GLY A 479 15.70 -8.86 -7.70
CA GLY A 479 14.84 -7.86 -7.05
C GLY A 479 14.39 -8.21 -5.62
N HIS A 480 14.21 -9.50 -5.30
CA HIS A 480 13.66 -9.91 -3.99
C HIS A 480 14.74 -10.32 -2.99
N LEU A 481 15.96 -10.66 -3.44
CA LEU A 481 17.02 -11.16 -2.57
C LEU A 481 17.35 -10.19 -1.41
N PRO A 482 17.57 -8.88 -1.61
CA PRO A 482 17.88 -7.99 -0.48
C PRO A 482 16.77 -7.96 0.58
N GLN A 483 15.50 -8.04 0.16
CA GLN A 483 14.37 -8.10 1.09
C GLN A 483 14.32 -9.45 1.80
N ALA A 484 14.52 -10.56 1.10
CA ALA A 484 14.58 -11.89 1.72
C ALA A 484 15.69 -11.98 2.78
N TYR A 485 16.91 -11.54 2.48
CA TYR A 485 18.01 -11.48 3.47
C TYR A 485 17.65 -10.61 4.67
N THR A 486 17.04 -9.44 4.43
CA THR A 486 16.56 -8.56 5.49
C THR A 486 15.55 -9.27 6.38
N MET A 487 14.58 -9.96 5.78
CA MET A 487 13.50 -10.60 6.52
C MET A 487 13.94 -11.87 7.24
N VAL A 488 14.89 -12.66 6.70
CA VAL A 488 15.54 -13.76 7.44
C VAL A 488 16.18 -13.23 8.72
N ALA A 489 16.96 -12.15 8.62
CA ALA A 489 17.61 -11.53 9.75
C ALA A 489 16.60 -10.94 10.77
N GLN A 490 15.51 -10.32 10.28
CA GLN A 490 14.46 -9.79 11.13
C GLN A 490 13.65 -10.88 11.84
N SER A 491 13.33 -11.99 11.16
CA SER A 491 12.69 -13.14 11.79
C SER A 491 13.57 -13.73 12.88
N ALA A 492 14.87 -13.93 12.63
CA ALA A 492 15.82 -14.38 13.65
C ALA A 492 15.87 -13.41 14.85
N PHE A 493 15.87 -12.09 14.60
CA PHE A 493 15.83 -11.07 15.64
C PHE A 493 14.54 -11.16 16.48
N LYS A 494 13.39 -11.40 15.85
CA LYS A 494 12.09 -11.55 16.52
C LYS A 494 11.98 -12.84 17.33
N LEU A 495 12.65 -13.90 16.91
CA LEU A 495 12.76 -15.16 17.66
C LEU A 495 13.70 -15.04 18.88
N GLY A 496 14.41 -13.93 19.06
CA GLY A 496 15.41 -13.75 20.09
C GLY A 496 16.78 -14.35 19.75
N ASN A 497 16.95 -14.88 18.54
CA ASN A 497 18.21 -15.44 18.03
C ASN A 497 19.11 -14.30 17.51
N TYR A 498 19.53 -13.40 18.41
CA TYR A 498 20.23 -12.16 18.04
C TYR A 498 21.59 -12.39 17.35
N GLU A 499 22.31 -13.45 17.70
CA GLU A 499 23.56 -13.81 17.02
C GLU A 499 23.34 -14.26 15.57
N GLU A 500 22.26 -15.00 15.32
CA GLU A 500 21.88 -15.40 13.98
C GLU A 500 21.40 -14.20 13.17
N ALA A 501 20.61 -13.32 13.78
CA ALA A 501 20.19 -12.06 13.18
C ALA A 501 21.39 -11.22 12.73
N GLU A 502 22.40 -11.06 13.60
CA GLU A 502 23.65 -10.37 13.25
C GLU A 502 24.33 -11.01 12.03
N LYS A 503 24.50 -12.34 12.04
CA LYS A 503 25.14 -13.05 10.92
C LYS A 503 24.41 -12.80 9.61
N TRP A 504 23.09 -12.79 9.60
CA TRP A 504 22.30 -12.54 8.39
C TRP A 504 22.29 -11.07 7.96
N PHE A 505 22.26 -10.11 8.89
CA PHE A 505 22.43 -8.70 8.53
C PHE A 505 23.83 -8.43 7.97
N LYS A 506 24.87 -9.11 8.49
CA LYS A 506 26.22 -9.01 7.92
C LYS A 506 26.29 -9.62 6.52
N LYS A 507 25.69 -10.80 6.31
CA LYS A 507 25.56 -11.36 4.95
C LYS A 507 24.81 -10.41 4.00
N LEU A 508 23.75 -9.73 4.47
CA LEU A 508 23.05 -8.72 3.67
C LEU A 508 23.99 -7.58 3.24
N SER A 509 24.81 -7.04 4.14
CA SER A 509 25.76 -5.98 3.79
C SER A 509 26.89 -6.47 2.88
N ASP A 510 27.36 -7.70 3.08
CA ASP A 510 28.48 -8.28 2.32
C ASP A 510 28.05 -8.69 0.90
N THR A 511 26.82 -9.19 0.73
CA THR A 511 26.26 -9.59 -0.57
C THR A 511 25.80 -8.39 -1.41
N PHE A 512 25.35 -7.31 -0.78
CA PHE A 512 24.85 -6.10 -1.47
C PHE A 512 25.61 -4.83 -1.07
N PRO A 513 26.95 -4.78 -1.26
CA PRO A 513 27.79 -3.69 -0.77
C PRO A 513 27.49 -2.34 -1.44
N ASP A 514 27.06 -2.37 -2.71
CA ASP A 514 26.78 -1.15 -3.49
C ASP A 514 25.44 -0.50 -3.11
N SER A 515 24.58 -1.18 -2.35
CA SER A 515 23.29 -0.64 -1.91
C SER A 515 23.41 0.07 -0.57
N SER A 516 23.68 1.38 -0.61
CA SER A 516 23.71 2.26 0.57
C SER A 516 22.50 2.05 1.50
N ARG A 517 21.29 1.92 0.94
CA ARG A 517 20.07 1.69 1.71
C ARG A 517 20.14 0.42 2.56
N TYR A 518 20.55 -0.71 1.99
CA TYR A 518 20.61 -1.99 2.70
C TYR A 518 21.81 -2.05 3.64
N VAL A 519 22.96 -1.53 3.24
CA VAL A 519 24.16 -1.49 4.09
C VAL A 519 23.93 -0.67 5.35
N VAL A 520 23.38 0.54 5.23
CA VAL A 520 23.08 1.39 6.40
C VAL A 520 22.05 0.73 7.32
N LYS A 521 20.98 0.15 6.75
CA LYS A 521 19.97 -0.58 7.53
C LYS A 521 20.56 -1.81 8.23
N ALA A 522 21.38 -2.59 7.54
CA ALA A 522 22.06 -3.76 8.07
C ALA A 522 22.99 -3.38 9.23
N GLN A 523 23.83 -2.36 9.07
CA GLN A 523 24.74 -1.90 10.11
C GLN A 523 23.99 -1.45 11.37
N LYS A 524 22.89 -0.71 11.20
CA LYS A 524 22.01 -0.34 12.33
C LYS A 524 21.46 -1.57 13.04
N MET A 525 20.96 -2.55 12.28
CA MET A 525 20.37 -3.76 12.86
C MET A 525 21.41 -4.71 13.46
N ILE A 526 22.65 -4.75 12.96
CA ILE A 526 23.79 -5.42 13.58
C ILE A 526 24.04 -4.81 14.96
N ALA A 527 24.12 -3.48 15.04
CA ALA A 527 24.33 -2.79 16.31
C ALA A 527 23.18 -3.07 17.30
N SER A 528 21.92 -3.06 16.85
CA SER A 528 20.75 -3.43 17.66
C SER A 528 20.79 -4.89 18.13
N SER A 529 21.22 -5.82 17.27
CA SER A 529 21.34 -7.25 17.62
C SER A 529 22.39 -7.46 18.70
N LYS A 530 23.56 -6.84 18.55
CA LYS A 530 24.60 -6.85 19.58
C LYS A 530 24.15 -6.20 20.88
N PHE A 531 23.39 -5.12 20.80
CA PHE A 531 22.82 -4.45 21.98
C PHE A 531 21.93 -5.41 22.77
N LYS A 532 21.10 -6.20 22.09
CA LYS A 532 20.27 -7.24 22.73
C LYS A 532 21.09 -8.37 23.34
N VAL A 533 22.17 -8.81 22.69
CA VAL A 533 23.12 -9.75 23.30
C VAL A 533 23.75 -9.18 24.57
N ALA A 534 24.14 -7.90 24.56
CA ALA A 534 24.69 -7.22 25.74
C ALA A 534 23.66 -7.07 26.89
N GLU A 535 22.38 -6.80 26.58
CA GLU A 535 21.29 -6.83 27.56
C GLU A 535 21.12 -8.22 28.18
N HIS A 536 21.22 -9.29 27.39
CA HIS A 536 21.16 -10.65 27.91
C HIS A 536 22.31 -10.97 28.89
N PHE A 537 23.52 -10.41 28.66
CA PHE A 537 24.60 -10.50 29.64
C PHE A 537 24.26 -9.76 30.95
N ILE A 538 23.54 -8.64 30.91
CA ILE A 538 23.05 -7.96 32.12
C ILE A 538 22.08 -8.88 32.88
N GLU A 539 21.11 -9.47 32.18
CA GLU A 539 20.10 -10.38 32.76
C GLU A 539 20.75 -11.62 33.40
N SER A 540 21.84 -12.10 32.79
CA SER A 540 22.63 -13.24 33.28
C SER A 540 23.61 -12.86 34.42
N GLY A 541 23.65 -11.59 34.85
CA GLY A 541 24.53 -11.09 35.90
C GLY A 541 25.98 -10.83 35.46
N GLU A 542 26.30 -10.99 34.18
CA GLU A 542 27.63 -10.86 33.61
C GLU A 542 27.96 -9.39 33.25
N HIS A 543 27.83 -8.48 34.22
CA HIS A 543 27.92 -7.03 34.03
C HIS A 543 29.22 -6.56 33.35
N LEU A 544 30.37 -7.17 33.67
CA LEU A 544 31.65 -6.79 33.04
C LEU A 544 31.70 -7.17 31.55
N LYS A 545 31.11 -8.31 31.16
CA LYS A 545 31.00 -8.69 29.76
C LYS A 545 30.06 -7.75 29.02
N ALA A 546 28.90 -7.45 29.62
CA ALA A 546 27.95 -6.47 29.09
C ALA A 546 28.61 -5.11 28.86
N ALA A 547 29.36 -4.59 29.83
CA ALA A 547 30.06 -3.30 29.73
C ALA A 547 31.01 -3.24 28.53
N ARG A 548 31.83 -4.30 28.34
CA ARG A 548 32.78 -4.40 27.23
C ARG A 548 32.08 -4.51 25.88
N GLU A 549 30.97 -5.25 25.80
CA GLU A 549 30.20 -5.36 24.57
C GLU A 549 29.51 -4.03 24.21
N PHE A 550 28.94 -3.33 25.18
CA PHE A 550 28.40 -1.98 24.95
C PHE A 550 29.46 -0.99 24.48
N GLU A 551 30.69 -1.04 25.01
CA GLU A 551 31.77 -0.20 24.51
C GLU A 551 32.12 -0.52 23.04
N LYS A 552 32.21 -1.81 22.68
CA LYS A 552 32.44 -2.24 21.29
C LYS A 552 31.32 -1.76 20.37
N ILE A 553 30.06 -1.89 20.79
CA ILE A 553 28.90 -1.41 20.04
C ILE A 553 29.01 0.09 19.80
N ALA A 554 29.35 0.87 20.83
CA ALA A 554 29.55 2.30 20.68
C ALA A 554 30.67 2.65 19.69
N GLY A 555 31.75 1.88 19.66
CA GLY A 555 32.87 2.08 18.73
C GLY A 555 32.52 1.80 17.27
N LEU A 556 31.71 0.76 17.03
CA LEU A 556 31.42 0.24 15.69
C LEU A 556 30.10 0.75 15.08
N SER A 557 29.17 1.23 15.90
CA SER A 557 27.85 1.66 15.43
C SER A 557 27.93 2.98 14.65
N PRO A 558 27.41 3.03 13.41
CA PRO A 558 27.27 4.28 12.66
C PRO A 558 26.06 5.12 13.14
N ASP A 559 25.11 4.53 13.86
CA ASP A 559 23.95 5.23 14.42
C ASP A 559 24.32 5.92 15.75
N PRO A 560 24.31 7.26 15.83
CA PRO A 560 24.64 7.99 17.05
C PRO A 560 23.74 7.64 18.23
N ALA A 561 22.45 7.37 18.01
CA ALA A 561 21.50 7.07 19.07
C ALA A 561 21.80 5.71 19.73
N ILE A 562 22.26 4.73 18.96
CA ILE A 562 22.72 3.45 19.51
C ILE A 562 24.06 3.62 20.22
N ALA A 563 24.98 4.38 19.61
CA ALA A 563 26.32 4.55 20.16
C ALA A 563 26.33 5.33 21.49
N GLU A 564 25.54 6.39 21.61
CA GLU A 564 25.42 7.16 22.85
C GLU A 564 24.77 6.34 23.96
N ARG A 565 23.68 5.62 23.65
CA ARG A 565 23.02 4.74 24.64
C ARG A 565 23.95 3.62 25.08
N ALA A 566 24.71 3.03 24.16
CA ALA A 566 25.67 1.99 24.49
C ALA A 566 26.79 2.50 25.41
N LEU A 567 27.34 3.70 25.19
CA LEU A 567 28.32 4.27 26.15
C LEU A 567 27.70 4.47 27.54
N PHE A 568 26.47 4.99 27.61
CA PHE A 568 25.80 5.21 28.89
C PHE A 568 25.56 3.88 29.63
N GLU A 569 25.05 2.85 28.94
CA GLU A 569 24.87 1.52 29.52
C GLU A 569 26.19 0.87 29.93
N ALA A 570 27.25 1.03 29.13
CA ALA A 570 28.59 0.55 29.47
C ALA A 570 29.07 1.15 30.79
N ALA A 571 28.94 2.48 30.94
CA ALA A 571 29.34 3.18 32.16
C ALA A 571 28.51 2.73 33.38
N LEU A 572 27.20 2.54 33.24
CA LEU A 572 26.34 1.99 34.29
C LEU A 572 26.75 0.57 34.71
N GLN A 573 27.13 -0.28 33.74
CA GLN A 573 27.58 -1.63 34.06
C GLN A 573 28.97 -1.63 34.74
N TYR A 574 29.90 -0.76 34.34
CA TYR A 574 31.17 -0.56 35.06
C TYR A 574 30.94 -0.05 36.49
N GLU A 575 30.02 0.90 36.67
CA GLU A 575 29.60 1.42 37.98
C GLU A 575 29.10 0.28 38.89
N LYS A 576 28.22 -0.60 38.38
CA LYS A 576 27.68 -1.76 39.13
C LYS A 576 28.75 -2.76 39.59
N VAL A 577 29.80 -2.97 38.79
CA VAL A 577 30.90 -3.89 39.13
C VAL A 577 31.93 -3.24 40.05
N GLY A 578 31.82 -1.93 40.31
CA GLY A 578 32.76 -1.17 41.14
C GLY A 578 33.99 -0.65 40.39
N GLU A 579 34.02 -0.78 39.08
CA GLU A 579 35.07 -0.28 38.17
C GLU A 579 34.85 1.22 37.91
N LYS A 580 34.95 2.02 38.99
CA LYS A 580 34.55 3.44 39.02
C LYS A 580 35.36 4.29 38.04
N GLU A 581 36.66 4.02 37.92
CA GLU A 581 37.56 4.80 37.06
C GLU A 581 37.20 4.63 35.58
N GLN A 582 36.91 3.40 35.15
CA GLN A 582 36.42 3.11 33.80
C GLN A 582 35.04 3.74 33.58
N ALA A 583 34.12 3.64 34.55
CA ALA A 583 32.80 4.25 34.44
C ALA A 583 32.88 5.76 34.20
N ILE A 584 33.68 6.49 34.99
CA ILE A 584 33.92 7.93 34.82
C ILE A 584 34.46 8.21 33.41
N GLY A 585 35.49 7.48 32.97
CA GLY A 585 36.07 7.66 31.63
C GLY A 585 35.07 7.45 30.50
N ILE A 586 34.14 6.49 30.63
CA ILE A 586 33.10 6.24 29.63
C ILE A 586 32.01 7.32 29.64
N TYR A 587 31.57 7.80 30.81
CA TYR A 587 30.64 8.94 30.90
C TYR A 587 31.25 10.22 30.28
N GLU A 588 32.52 10.49 30.51
CA GLU A 588 33.23 11.62 29.91
C GLU A 588 33.38 11.45 28.39
N LYS A 589 33.66 10.22 27.93
CA LYS A 589 33.72 9.88 26.50
C LYS A 589 32.38 10.10 25.81
N LEU A 590 31.26 9.76 26.47
CA LEU A 590 29.90 10.07 25.99
C LEU A 590 29.73 11.58 25.79
N ALA A 591 29.99 12.37 26.83
CA ALA A 591 29.83 13.83 26.79
C ALA A 591 30.69 14.48 25.70
N LYS A 592 31.93 14.00 25.52
CA LYS A 592 32.86 14.51 24.51
C LYS A 592 32.46 14.14 23.08
N ARG A 593 32.02 12.89 22.85
CA ARG A 593 31.72 12.38 21.50
C ARG A 593 30.33 12.79 21.02
N PHE A 594 29.37 12.94 21.93
CA PHE A 594 27.97 13.23 21.61
C PHE A 594 27.49 14.46 22.38
N PRO A 595 28.01 15.68 22.08
CA PRO A 595 27.74 16.90 22.85
C PRO A 595 26.29 17.42 22.76
N GLN A 596 25.42 16.76 22.00
CA GLN A 596 23.99 17.10 21.88
C GLN A 596 23.08 16.01 22.49
N SER A 597 23.68 14.98 23.12
CA SER A 597 22.93 13.87 23.69
C SER A 597 22.13 14.31 24.91
N LYS A 598 20.90 13.80 25.06
CA LYS A 598 20.07 14.03 26.25
C LYS A 598 20.59 13.31 27.50
N LEU A 599 21.56 12.40 27.32
CA LEU A 599 22.15 11.59 28.39
C LEU A 599 23.34 12.28 29.07
N ILE A 600 23.86 13.39 28.52
CA ILE A 600 25.07 14.07 29.01
C ILE A 600 24.88 14.54 30.46
N ASP A 601 23.75 15.16 30.75
CA ASP A 601 23.49 15.71 32.07
C ASP A 601 23.60 14.63 33.16
N GLU A 602 22.98 13.47 32.94
CA GLU A 602 23.05 12.38 33.91
C GLU A 602 24.45 11.74 33.93
N ALA A 603 25.08 11.58 32.77
CA ALA A 603 26.42 11.03 32.65
C ALA A 603 27.47 11.86 33.39
N LEU A 604 27.50 13.17 33.17
CA LEU A 604 28.43 14.08 33.83
C LEU A 604 28.14 14.19 35.33
N PHE A 605 26.88 14.16 35.74
CA PHE A 605 26.52 14.14 37.15
C PHE A 605 27.05 12.87 37.83
N LYS A 606 26.81 11.69 37.24
CA LYS A 606 27.31 10.41 37.74
C LYS A 606 28.83 10.34 37.74
N ALA A 607 29.49 10.83 36.69
CA ALA A 607 30.95 10.95 36.64
C ALA A 607 31.48 11.84 37.78
N GLY A 608 30.83 12.97 38.05
CA GLY A 608 31.15 13.86 39.16
C GLY A 608 31.01 13.19 40.53
N VAL A 609 29.91 12.47 40.77
CA VAL A 609 29.66 11.75 42.03
C VAL A 609 30.70 10.64 42.23
N LEU A 610 30.97 9.82 41.20
CA LEU A 610 31.96 8.75 41.30
C LEU A 610 33.37 9.29 41.53
N ALA A 611 33.74 10.40 40.90
CA ALA A 611 35.01 11.08 41.15
C ALA A 611 35.09 11.65 42.58
N GLU A 612 33.98 12.18 43.12
CA GLU A 612 33.87 12.63 44.52
C GLU A 612 34.11 11.47 45.50
N GLU A 613 33.52 10.30 45.23
CA GLU A 613 33.74 9.09 46.05
C GLU A 613 35.20 8.59 46.01
N LEU A 614 35.91 8.83 44.91
CA LEU A 614 37.34 8.54 44.78
C LEU A 614 38.23 9.64 45.38
N ASN A 615 37.65 10.72 45.90
CA ASN A 615 38.35 11.94 46.33
C ASN A 615 39.17 12.62 45.22
N ASP A 616 38.84 12.37 43.94
CA ASP A 616 39.38 13.11 42.81
C ASP A 616 38.57 14.41 42.64
N TRP A 617 38.80 15.33 43.58
CA TRP A 617 38.05 16.58 43.68
C TRP A 617 38.12 17.44 42.43
N LEU A 618 39.26 17.41 41.71
CA LEU A 618 39.44 18.22 40.52
C LEU A 618 38.60 17.68 39.37
N ARG A 619 38.60 16.37 39.16
CA ARG A 619 37.79 15.73 38.12
C ARG A 619 36.31 15.78 38.46
N ALA A 620 35.94 15.62 39.74
CA ALA A 620 34.57 15.80 40.21
C ALA A 620 34.06 17.22 39.91
N ALA A 621 34.80 18.25 40.33
CA ALA A 621 34.47 19.63 40.04
C ALA A 621 34.37 19.90 38.53
N THR A 622 35.30 19.38 37.74
CA THR A 622 35.30 19.53 36.28
C THR A 622 34.03 18.96 35.64
N ASN A 623 33.61 17.74 36.02
CA ASN A 623 32.40 17.11 35.49
C ASN A 623 31.13 17.87 35.87
N TYR A 624 31.00 18.28 37.14
CA TYR A 624 29.87 19.09 37.60
C TYR A 624 29.80 20.46 36.90
N VAL A 625 30.94 21.10 36.68
CA VAL A 625 31.04 22.39 35.96
C VAL A 625 30.69 22.23 34.48
N ASN A 626 31.19 21.18 33.83
CA ASN A 626 30.86 20.88 32.44
C ASN A 626 29.36 20.65 32.27
N LEU A 627 28.72 19.94 33.20
CA LEU A 627 27.26 19.77 33.22
C LEU A 627 26.56 21.13 33.30
N TYR A 628 26.94 21.95 34.28
CA TYR A 628 26.32 23.26 34.49
C TYR A 628 26.45 24.18 33.27
N HIS A 629 27.62 24.23 32.65
CA HIS A 629 27.83 25.03 31.45
C HIS A 629 27.13 24.46 30.21
N HIS A 630 27.02 23.14 30.10
CA HIS A 630 26.29 22.50 29.01
C HIS A 630 24.78 22.76 29.10
N ASN A 631 24.20 22.53 30.29
CA ASN A 631 22.77 22.72 30.51
C ASN A 631 22.50 23.33 31.91
N PRO A 632 22.49 24.67 32.03
CA PRO A 632 22.19 25.35 33.30
C PRO A 632 20.79 25.07 33.85
N SER A 633 19.86 24.64 32.99
CA SER A 633 18.47 24.29 33.36
C SER A 633 18.28 22.81 33.70
N SER A 634 19.35 22.01 33.70
CA SER A 634 19.26 20.59 34.03
C SER A 634 18.73 20.38 35.45
N LYS A 635 17.94 19.32 35.66
CA LYS A 635 17.53 18.89 37.01
C LYS A 635 18.72 18.57 37.93
N PHE A 636 19.89 18.29 37.35
CA PHE A 636 21.12 18.03 38.07
C PHE A 636 21.97 19.29 38.31
N ALA A 637 21.66 20.41 37.65
CA ALA A 637 22.46 21.63 37.71
C ALA A 637 22.58 22.21 39.14
N PRO A 638 21.51 22.32 39.96
CA PRO A 638 21.64 22.84 41.32
C PRO A 638 22.62 22.02 42.17
N LYS A 639 22.47 20.69 42.14
CA LYS A 639 23.36 19.77 42.88
C LYS A 639 24.79 19.83 42.37
N SER A 640 24.97 19.92 41.04
CA SER A 640 26.29 19.98 40.42
C SER A 640 27.04 21.25 40.80
N VAL A 641 26.40 22.42 40.72
CA VAL A 641 27.06 23.69 41.07
C VAL A 641 27.46 23.71 42.56
N TYR A 642 26.58 23.23 43.43
CA TYR A 642 26.88 23.10 44.85
C TYR A 642 28.06 22.15 45.10
N SER A 643 28.01 20.94 44.55
CA SER A 643 29.08 19.95 44.71
C SER A 643 30.40 20.41 44.09
N ALA A 644 30.38 21.13 42.96
CA ALA A 644 31.57 21.73 42.37
C ALA A 644 32.22 22.75 43.32
N ALA A 645 31.42 23.62 43.94
CA ALA A 645 31.92 24.58 44.92
C ALA A 645 32.59 23.88 46.10
N LYS A 646 31.95 22.83 46.63
CA LYS A 646 32.48 22.00 47.73
C LYS A 646 33.77 21.27 47.35
N CYS A 647 33.86 20.74 46.12
CA CYS A 647 35.07 20.11 45.60
C CYS A 647 36.23 21.11 45.49
N TYR A 648 35.98 22.34 44.99
CA TYR A 648 37.00 23.38 44.96
C TYR A 648 37.42 23.86 46.35
N ASP A 649 36.49 23.88 47.32
CA ASP A 649 36.77 24.19 48.72
C ASP A 649 37.72 23.15 49.34
N ASN A 650 37.45 21.87 49.13
CA ASN A 650 38.33 20.75 49.53
C ASN A 650 39.72 20.82 48.86
N LEU A 651 39.80 21.33 47.62
CA LEU A 651 41.08 21.56 46.92
C LEU A 651 41.85 22.78 47.45
N GLY A 652 41.24 23.61 48.29
CA GLY A 652 41.79 24.92 48.67
C GLY A 652 41.77 25.95 47.54
N ASN A 653 41.08 25.67 46.43
CA ASN A 653 40.87 26.62 45.35
C ASN A 653 39.69 27.54 45.71
N TYR A 654 39.94 28.43 46.66
CA TYR A 654 38.92 29.30 47.25
C TYR A 654 38.32 30.29 46.25
N GLU A 655 39.05 30.66 45.19
CA GLU A 655 38.52 31.56 44.15
C GLU A 655 37.35 30.89 43.41
N ASN A 656 37.56 29.68 42.90
CA ASN A 656 36.51 28.91 42.23
C ASN A 656 35.42 28.45 43.21
N ALA A 657 35.78 28.07 44.45
CA ALA A 657 34.79 27.70 45.47
C ALA A 657 33.82 28.86 45.74
N ILE A 658 34.34 30.07 45.97
CA ILE A 658 33.52 31.28 46.17
C ILE A 658 32.69 31.60 44.92
N PHE A 659 33.26 31.46 43.72
CA PHE A 659 32.55 31.68 42.47
C PHE A 659 31.32 30.78 42.37
N TYR A 660 31.49 29.46 42.49
CA TYR A 660 30.39 28.51 42.36
C TYR A 660 29.41 28.53 43.55
N TYR A 661 29.86 28.85 44.77
CA TYR A 661 28.92 29.15 45.87
C TYR A 661 28.05 30.37 45.54
N ASN A 662 28.59 31.43 44.94
CA ASN A 662 27.78 32.58 44.50
C ASN A 662 26.84 32.24 43.34
N GLU A 663 27.29 31.45 42.36
CA GLU A 663 26.42 30.98 41.27
C GLU A 663 25.25 30.17 41.86
N TYR A 664 25.50 29.26 42.81
CA TYR A 664 24.43 28.53 43.49
C TYR A 664 23.43 29.45 44.20
N LEU A 665 23.93 30.40 45.01
CA LEU A 665 23.10 31.34 45.76
C LEU A 665 22.24 32.26 44.87
N THR A 666 22.72 32.58 43.67
CA THR A 666 22.05 33.53 42.77
C THR A 666 21.12 32.84 41.78
N LYS A 667 21.51 31.66 41.26
CA LYS A 667 20.78 30.94 40.22
C LYS A 667 19.79 29.93 40.77
N PHE A 668 20.05 29.39 41.97
CA PHE A 668 19.23 28.34 42.58
C PHE A 668 18.74 28.72 44.00
N PRO A 669 18.19 29.93 44.23
CA PRO A 669 17.79 30.38 45.57
C PRO A 669 16.63 29.61 46.19
N GLU A 670 15.87 28.83 45.41
CA GLU A 670 14.64 28.18 45.86
C GLU A 670 14.72 26.65 45.95
N GLU A 671 15.77 26.03 45.40
CA GLU A 671 15.87 24.56 45.21
C GLU A 671 15.93 23.79 46.53
N GLU A 672 16.97 24.01 47.34
CA GLU A 672 17.15 23.34 48.63
C GLU A 672 17.57 24.35 49.72
N PRO A 673 16.66 24.73 50.63
CA PRO A 673 16.90 25.76 51.65
C PRO A 673 18.14 25.52 52.53
N ASP A 674 18.37 24.29 52.99
CA ASP A 674 19.53 23.98 53.84
C ASP A 674 20.85 24.12 53.09
N ARG A 675 20.92 23.65 51.84
CA ARG A 675 22.11 23.83 50.99
C ARG A 675 22.35 25.29 50.65
N LEU A 676 21.30 26.09 50.52
CA LEU A 676 21.42 27.53 50.32
C LEU A 676 22.11 28.20 51.50
N ILE A 677 21.68 27.86 52.71
CA ILE A 677 22.26 28.37 53.96
C ILE A 677 23.70 27.88 54.10
N GLU A 678 23.97 26.59 53.86
CA GLU A 678 25.32 26.03 53.92
C GLU A 678 26.25 26.71 52.90
N ALA A 679 25.84 26.86 51.64
CA ALA A 679 26.63 27.54 50.61
C ALA A 679 26.98 28.99 51.01
N ALA A 680 26.01 29.74 51.55
CA ALA A 680 26.24 31.09 52.05
C ALA A 680 27.23 31.09 53.23
N PHE A 681 27.09 30.14 54.14
CA PHE A 681 27.96 29.97 55.29
C PHE A 681 29.40 29.65 54.86
N ARG A 682 29.60 28.64 54.01
CA ARG A 682 30.92 28.22 53.51
C ARG A 682 31.66 29.39 52.86
N LYS A 683 30.97 30.20 52.05
CA LYS A 683 31.54 31.42 51.47
C LYS A 683 32.02 32.41 52.55
N GLY A 684 31.22 32.64 53.58
CA GLY A 684 31.56 33.51 54.71
C GLY A 684 32.70 32.95 55.58
N GLU A 685 32.71 31.65 55.79
CA GLU A 685 33.73 30.89 56.51
C GLU A 685 35.10 30.97 55.82
N ILE A 686 35.15 30.80 54.49
CA ILE A 686 36.36 30.99 53.69
C ILE A 686 36.94 32.39 53.92
N ALA A 687 36.10 33.44 53.85
CA ALA A 687 36.55 34.81 54.09
C ALA A 687 37.03 35.03 55.54
N TYR A 688 36.43 34.37 56.53
CA TYR A 688 36.85 34.41 57.92
C TYR A 688 38.23 33.77 58.11
N ASN A 689 38.44 32.59 57.51
CA ASN A 689 39.69 31.83 57.60
C ASN A 689 40.84 32.52 56.87
N GLN A 690 40.57 33.23 55.77
CA GLN A 690 41.54 34.10 55.09
C GLN A 690 41.87 35.40 55.85
N GLY A 691 41.23 35.64 57.01
CA GLY A 691 41.44 36.84 57.82
C GLY A 691 40.77 38.11 57.26
N ASN A 692 39.95 38.00 56.21
CA ASN A 692 39.20 39.13 55.66
C ASN A 692 37.92 39.40 56.48
N PHE A 693 38.10 39.82 57.74
CA PHE A 693 37.02 39.92 58.71
C PHE A 693 35.90 40.89 58.30
N ARG A 694 36.19 41.94 57.52
CA ARG A 694 35.14 42.86 57.03
C ARG A 694 34.22 42.16 56.03
N LYS A 695 34.80 41.41 55.08
CA LYS A 695 34.02 40.62 54.12
C LYS A 695 33.30 39.47 54.82
N ALA A 696 33.99 38.73 55.68
CA ALA A 696 33.42 37.65 56.46
C ALA A 696 32.21 38.10 57.28
N GLN A 697 32.31 39.21 58.01
CA GLN A 697 31.20 39.74 58.80
C GLN A 697 29.98 40.08 57.92
N ARG A 698 30.20 40.64 56.73
CA ARG A 698 29.12 40.94 55.79
C ARG A 698 28.48 39.66 55.25
N ASP A 699 29.29 38.71 54.80
CA ASP A 699 28.80 37.48 54.16
C ASP A 699 28.13 36.56 55.20
N LEU A 700 28.65 36.46 56.43
CA LEU A 700 28.03 35.72 57.53
C LEU A 700 26.71 36.36 58.00
N ALA A 701 26.61 37.70 57.99
CA ALA A 701 25.34 38.37 58.30
C ALA A 701 24.25 38.06 57.26
N GLU A 702 24.64 37.85 56.00
CA GLU A 702 23.70 37.44 54.96
C GLU A 702 23.18 36.01 55.21
N VAL A 703 23.99 35.10 55.78
CA VAL A 703 23.53 33.75 56.18
C VAL A 703 22.35 33.84 57.15
N VAL A 704 22.48 34.64 58.21
CA VAL A 704 21.44 34.83 59.22
C VAL A 704 20.19 35.44 58.59
N LYS A 705 20.35 36.43 57.71
CA LYS A 705 19.25 37.07 57.00
C LYS A 705 18.52 36.11 56.04
N ILE A 706 19.25 35.26 55.32
CA ILE A 706 18.67 34.22 54.46
C ILE A 706 17.82 33.27 55.31
N TYR A 707 18.36 32.76 56.41
CA TYR A 707 17.64 31.90 57.35
C TYR A 707 16.38 32.58 57.90
N GLU A 708 16.47 33.82 58.40
CA GLU A 708 15.32 34.54 58.93
C GLU A 708 14.20 34.73 57.89
N ASN A 709 14.57 35.00 56.63
CA ASN A 709 13.61 35.13 55.55
C ASN A 709 12.93 33.80 55.23
N LEU A 710 13.68 32.69 55.17
CA LEU A 710 13.13 31.36 54.93
C LEU A 710 12.16 30.93 56.05
N VAL A 711 12.53 31.17 57.32
CA VAL A 711 11.66 30.90 58.47
C VAL A 711 10.40 31.76 58.44
N LYS A 712 10.49 33.05 58.06
CA LYS A 712 9.31 33.92 57.89
C LYS A 712 8.37 33.44 56.78
N GLN A 713 8.91 32.77 55.77
CA GLN A 713 8.12 32.13 54.71
C GLN A 713 7.54 30.77 55.13
N GLY A 714 7.77 30.33 56.37
CA GLY A 714 7.26 29.07 56.90
C GLY A 714 8.08 27.85 56.48
N LYS A 715 9.29 28.02 55.95
CA LYS A 715 10.18 26.89 55.61
C LYS A 715 10.89 26.38 56.87
N GLU A 716 10.86 25.07 57.07
CA GLU A 716 11.69 24.39 58.08
C GLU A 716 13.11 24.26 57.55
N VAL A 717 14.09 24.77 58.31
CA VAL A 717 15.52 24.81 57.94
C VAL A 717 16.40 24.58 59.17
N ASP A 718 17.53 23.92 58.98
CA ASP A 718 18.51 23.67 60.04
C ASP A 718 19.18 24.98 60.50
N ALA A 719 19.13 25.21 61.81
CA ALA A 719 19.69 26.39 62.47
C ALA A 719 21.19 26.29 62.78
N TYR A 720 21.87 25.17 62.46
CA TYR A 720 23.28 24.93 62.75
C TYR A 720 24.20 25.98 62.11
N PHE A 721 24.15 26.15 60.79
CA PHE A 721 24.99 27.10 60.07
C PHE A 721 24.68 28.58 60.40
N PRO A 722 23.41 29.00 60.53
CA PRO A 722 23.08 30.35 61.00
C PRO A 722 23.58 30.63 62.43
N ALA A 723 23.48 29.66 63.34
CA ALA A 723 24.01 29.77 64.69
C ALA A 723 25.54 29.94 64.69
N ASN A 724 26.24 29.13 63.89
CA ASN A 724 27.68 29.24 63.69
C ASN A 724 28.05 30.61 63.08
N ALA A 725 27.35 31.05 62.04
CA ALA A 725 27.57 32.34 61.40
C ALA A 725 27.46 33.50 62.40
N GLN A 726 26.40 33.48 63.22
CA GLN A 726 26.16 34.48 64.25
C GLN A 726 27.23 34.44 65.36
N PHE A 727 27.70 33.26 65.72
CA PHE A 727 28.82 33.08 66.64
C PHE A 727 30.14 33.65 66.08
N LEU A 728 30.47 33.38 64.81
CA LEU A 728 31.66 33.91 64.15
C LEU A 728 31.62 35.44 64.00
N ILE A 729 30.44 36.04 63.76
CA ILE A 729 30.26 37.50 63.86
C ILE A 729 30.64 37.98 65.27
N GLY A 730 30.22 37.25 66.31
CA GLY A 730 30.65 37.46 67.69
C GLY A 730 32.17 37.42 67.85
N GLU A 731 32.85 36.40 67.31
CA GLU A 731 34.32 36.28 67.37
C GLU A 731 35.03 37.46 66.69
N ILE A 732 34.54 37.93 65.54
CA ILE A 732 35.09 39.11 64.85
C ILE A 732 34.97 40.37 65.73
N LEU A 733 33.81 40.57 66.33
CA LEU A 733 33.55 41.70 67.23
C LEU A 733 34.35 41.58 68.53
N PHE A 734 34.51 40.37 69.07
CA PHE A 734 35.27 40.09 70.28
C PHE A 734 36.76 40.37 70.08
N LYS A 735 37.34 39.93 68.95
CA LYS A 735 38.71 40.31 68.56
C LYS A 735 38.87 41.83 68.46
N SER A 736 37.88 42.51 67.88
CA SER A 736 37.89 43.98 67.78
C SER A 736 37.78 44.65 69.16
N PHE A 737 36.98 44.09 70.06
CA PHE A 737 36.80 44.53 71.44
C PHE A 737 38.09 44.36 72.28
N GLN A 738 38.77 43.22 72.16
CA GLN A 738 40.03 42.94 72.86
C GLN A 738 41.14 43.91 72.44
N LYS A 739 41.21 44.28 71.14
CA LYS A 739 42.20 45.24 70.62
C LYS A 739 42.11 46.64 71.23
N ILE A 740 40.94 47.06 71.73
CA ILE A 740 40.79 48.39 72.35
C ILE A 740 41.27 48.36 73.80
N LYS A 741 42.41 49.01 74.07
CA LYS A 741 42.95 49.23 75.43
C LYS A 741 42.39 50.52 76.05
N LEU A 742 42.15 50.54 77.36
CA LEU A 742 41.65 51.73 78.08
C LEU A 742 42.80 52.67 78.46
N VAL A 743 43.45 53.26 77.46
CA VAL A 743 44.57 54.23 77.58
C VAL A 743 44.15 55.63 77.11
N PRO A 744 44.93 56.71 77.39
CA PRO A 744 44.68 58.03 76.81
C PRO A 744 44.58 58.01 75.27
N PRO A 745 43.62 58.72 74.64
CA PRO A 745 42.53 59.49 75.25
C PRO A 745 41.42 58.57 75.81
N PHE A 746 41.32 58.50 77.14
CA PHE A 746 40.57 57.48 77.86
C PHE A 746 39.08 57.49 77.52
N GLN A 747 38.43 58.67 77.53
CA GLN A 747 36.99 58.79 77.25
C GLN A 747 36.60 58.29 75.86
N ARG A 748 37.46 58.54 74.85
CA ARG A 748 37.23 58.06 73.47
C ARG A 748 37.36 56.53 73.40
N ASN A 749 38.39 55.97 74.02
CA ASN A 749 38.63 54.52 74.04
C ASN A 749 37.55 53.79 74.85
N LEU A 750 37.13 54.34 75.99
CA LEU A 750 36.03 53.83 76.79
C LEU A 750 34.72 53.81 76.01
N LYS A 751 34.37 54.91 75.33
CA LYS A 751 33.16 54.98 74.48
C LYS A 751 33.17 53.92 73.38
N ARG A 752 34.32 53.72 72.72
CA ARG A 752 34.48 52.68 71.68
C ARG A 752 34.39 51.27 72.26
N LYS A 753 35.10 50.99 73.35
CA LYS A 753 35.10 49.67 74.00
C LYS A 753 33.73 49.32 74.56
N LYS A 754 32.99 50.28 75.14
CA LYS A 754 31.60 50.09 75.62
C LYS A 754 30.62 49.78 74.48
N ARG A 755 30.75 50.44 73.33
CA ARG A 755 29.95 50.12 72.14
C ARG A 755 30.23 48.71 71.64
N LEU A 756 31.51 48.35 71.50
CA LEU A 756 31.90 46.99 71.10
C LEU A 756 31.46 45.94 72.11
N PHE A 757 31.60 46.21 73.41
CA PHE A 757 31.08 45.35 74.47
C PHE A 757 29.59 45.04 74.26
N GLN A 758 28.77 46.06 74.04
CA GLN A 758 27.33 45.88 73.77
C GLN A 758 27.09 45.07 72.49
N SER A 759 27.85 45.31 71.42
CA SER A 759 27.74 44.55 70.17
C SER A 759 28.17 43.10 70.31
N VAL A 760 29.21 42.81 71.08
CA VAL A 760 29.71 41.45 71.36
C VAL A 760 28.69 40.67 72.17
N ILE A 761 28.21 41.24 73.28
CA ILE A 761 27.16 40.63 74.10
C ILE A 761 25.92 40.35 73.25
N LYS A 762 25.48 41.33 72.45
CA LYS A 762 24.35 41.13 71.53
C LYS A 762 24.61 39.97 70.57
N ALA A 763 25.76 39.94 69.90
CA ALA A 763 26.06 38.94 68.89
C ALA A 763 26.06 37.51 69.44
N TYR A 764 26.68 37.27 70.60
CA TYR A 764 26.66 35.95 71.23
C TYR A 764 25.28 35.60 71.81
N THR A 765 24.55 36.58 72.37
CA THR A 765 23.17 36.33 72.82
C THR A 765 22.28 35.91 71.65
N GLU A 766 22.39 36.56 70.49
CA GLU A 766 21.66 36.13 69.28
C GLU A 766 22.10 34.71 68.83
N ALA A 767 23.40 34.38 68.87
CA ALA A 767 23.87 33.02 68.55
C ALA A 767 23.27 31.96 69.50
N ALA A 768 23.16 32.27 70.80
CA ALA A 768 22.57 31.37 71.78
C ALA A 768 21.06 31.15 71.62
N LYS A 769 20.33 32.08 70.99
CA LYS A 769 18.88 31.95 70.74
C LYS A 769 18.52 30.84 69.77
N PHE A 770 19.44 30.44 68.89
CA PHE A 770 19.26 29.31 67.99
C PHE A 770 19.20 27.95 68.72
N LYS A 771 19.61 27.90 70.00
CA LYS A 771 19.56 26.70 70.85
C LYS A 771 20.35 25.49 70.34
N ILE A 772 21.23 25.68 69.37
CA ILE A 772 22.20 24.65 68.95
C ILE A 772 23.22 24.46 70.08
N ALA A 773 23.30 23.24 70.65
CA ALA A 773 24.05 22.95 71.86
C ALA A 773 25.49 23.46 71.83
N GLU A 774 26.20 23.19 70.73
CA GLU A 774 27.58 23.64 70.50
C GLU A 774 27.69 25.17 70.55
N TRP A 775 26.93 25.89 69.71
CA TRP A 775 27.03 27.34 69.58
C TRP A 775 26.43 28.09 70.77
N ALA A 776 25.40 27.55 71.41
CA ALA A 776 24.79 28.16 72.59
C ALA A 776 25.73 28.12 73.81
N THR A 777 26.42 26.99 74.03
CA THR A 777 27.39 26.86 75.11
C THR A 777 28.66 27.66 74.84
N ALA A 778 29.14 27.69 73.59
CA ALA A 778 30.25 28.54 73.16
C ALA A 778 29.94 30.04 73.34
N ALA A 779 28.77 30.49 72.89
CA ALA A 779 28.33 31.86 73.02
C ALA A 779 28.18 32.29 74.48
N SER A 780 27.61 31.43 75.33
CA SER A 780 27.41 31.71 76.75
C SER A 780 28.74 31.81 77.50
N PHE A 781 29.72 30.96 77.17
CA PHE A 781 31.10 31.09 77.63
C PHE A 781 31.69 32.44 77.20
N ARG A 782 31.56 32.82 75.92
CA ARG A 782 32.10 34.09 75.42
C ARG A 782 31.43 35.32 76.03
N ILE A 783 30.15 35.25 76.42
CA ILE A 783 29.47 36.31 77.18
C ILE A 783 30.17 36.53 78.52
N GLY A 784 30.37 35.46 79.29
CA GLY A 784 31.10 35.54 80.57
C GLY A 784 32.52 36.10 80.38
N GLN A 785 33.24 35.60 79.39
CA GLN A 785 34.59 36.06 79.08
C GLN A 785 34.62 37.54 78.68
N THR A 786 33.61 38.04 77.97
CA THR A 786 33.51 39.45 77.58
C THR A 786 33.36 40.36 78.80
N PHE A 787 32.60 39.93 79.82
CA PHE A 787 32.50 40.64 81.10
C PHE A 787 33.85 40.66 81.85
N GLU A 788 34.54 39.53 81.93
CA GLU A 788 35.87 39.44 82.55
C GLU A 788 36.91 40.33 81.85
N GLU A 789 36.98 40.28 80.52
CA GLU A 789 37.89 41.09 79.71
C GLU A 789 37.60 42.60 79.83
N PHE A 790 36.32 42.97 80.04
CA PHE A 790 35.96 44.36 80.30
C PHE A 790 36.43 44.80 81.69
N ALA A 791 36.20 43.98 82.72
CA ALA A 791 36.68 44.22 84.08
C ALA A 791 38.22 44.31 84.13
N LYS A 792 38.91 43.38 83.47
CA LYS A 792 40.37 43.34 83.35
C LYS A 792 40.90 44.60 82.68
N ALA A 793 40.30 45.05 81.58
CA ALA A 793 40.74 46.27 80.90
C ALA A 793 40.63 47.53 81.76
N PHE A 794 39.69 47.59 82.72
CA PHE A 794 39.65 48.67 83.71
C PHE A 794 40.79 48.52 84.72
N MET A 795 41.00 47.33 85.28
CA MET A 795 42.07 47.09 86.26
C MET A 795 43.47 47.34 85.69
N GLU A 796 43.66 47.11 84.39
CA GLU A 796 44.91 47.38 83.66
C GLU A 796 45.00 48.82 83.12
N SER A 797 43.99 49.66 83.34
CA SER A 797 44.02 51.03 82.85
C SER A 797 45.09 51.87 83.58
N PRO A 798 45.76 52.81 82.89
CA PRO A 798 46.83 53.61 83.50
C PRO A 798 46.35 54.40 84.71
N ILE A 799 47.10 54.30 85.81
CA ILE A 799 46.84 55.04 87.05
C ILE A 799 47.16 56.53 86.81
N PRO A 800 46.35 57.48 87.31
CA PRO A 800 46.64 58.91 87.22
C PRO A 800 48.03 59.25 87.80
N LYS A 801 48.83 60.04 87.07
CA LYS A 801 50.26 60.28 87.38
C LYS A 801 50.55 61.05 88.68
N ASN A 802 49.52 61.61 89.35
CA ASN A 802 49.68 62.53 90.49
C ASN A 802 49.08 61.98 91.80
N LEU A 803 49.07 60.66 92.00
CA LEU A 803 48.55 60.03 93.22
C LEU A 803 49.68 59.58 94.15
N SER A 804 49.53 59.78 95.46
CA SER A 804 50.43 59.19 96.46
C SER A 804 50.28 57.66 96.51
N PRO A 805 51.24 56.89 97.04
CA PRO A 805 51.11 55.43 97.17
C PRO A 805 49.81 54.98 97.86
N ALA A 806 49.40 55.67 98.92
CA ALA A 806 48.13 55.41 99.62
C ALA A 806 46.91 55.76 98.75
N ASP A 807 46.96 56.83 97.96
CA ASP A 807 45.90 57.19 97.02
C ASP A 807 45.82 56.24 95.82
N VAL A 808 46.95 55.62 95.41
CA VAL A 808 46.97 54.57 94.39
C VAL A 808 46.25 53.32 94.87
N GLU A 809 46.50 52.88 96.11
CA GLU A 809 45.77 51.75 96.70
C GLU A 809 44.28 52.04 96.84
N LYS A 810 43.92 53.23 97.33
CA LYS A 810 42.53 53.69 97.41
C LYS A 810 41.86 53.76 96.03
N TYR A 811 42.58 54.24 95.01
CA TYR A 811 42.10 54.29 93.63
C TYR A 811 41.90 52.89 93.05
N LYS A 812 42.83 51.96 93.26
CA LYS A 812 42.71 50.56 92.84
C LYS A 812 41.54 49.86 93.55
N ALA A 813 41.34 50.11 94.85
CA ALA A 813 40.21 49.57 95.60
C ALA A 813 38.87 50.14 95.09
N GLN A 814 38.78 51.45 94.83
CA GLN A 814 37.60 52.07 94.22
C GLN A 814 37.32 51.55 92.81
N LEU A 815 38.37 51.30 92.03
CA LEU A 815 38.27 50.71 90.69
C LEU A 815 37.80 49.26 90.77
N TYR A 816 38.30 48.49 91.74
CA TYR A 816 37.86 47.13 92.04
C TYR A 816 36.35 47.08 92.34
N VAL A 817 35.88 47.96 93.24
CA VAL A 817 34.43 48.09 93.56
C VAL A 817 33.61 48.42 92.31
N LYS A 818 34.14 49.24 91.39
CA LYS A 818 33.46 49.57 90.13
C LYS A 818 33.44 48.43 89.10
N VAL A 819 34.43 47.53 89.12
CA VAL A 819 34.48 46.38 88.20
C VAL A 819 33.81 45.13 88.75
N LEU A 820 33.60 45.06 90.07
CA LEU A 820 32.97 43.92 90.75
C LEU A 820 31.62 43.51 90.11
N PRO A 821 30.71 44.44 89.73
CA PRO A 821 29.46 44.06 89.07
C PRO A 821 29.64 43.39 87.70
N PHE A 822 30.78 43.59 87.02
CA PHE A 822 31.09 42.88 85.79
C PHE A 822 31.63 41.48 86.07
N LYS A 823 32.42 41.29 87.13
CA LYS A 823 32.85 39.95 87.57
C LYS A 823 31.65 39.11 88.04
N GLU A 824 30.74 39.68 88.81
CA GLU A 824 29.48 39.01 89.20
C GLU A 824 28.65 38.60 87.97
N LYS A 825 28.53 39.48 86.98
CA LYS A 825 27.83 39.15 85.72
C LYS A 825 28.54 38.06 84.91
N ALA A 826 29.87 38.03 84.91
CA ALA A 826 30.62 36.94 84.30
C ALA A 826 30.33 35.60 85.01
N PHE A 827 30.32 35.62 86.34
CA PHE A 827 30.01 34.46 87.18
C PHE A 827 28.60 33.95 86.89
N GLU A 828 27.60 34.83 86.88
CA GLU A 828 26.22 34.48 86.53
C GLU A 828 26.10 33.90 85.12
N ALA A 829 26.81 34.47 84.14
CA ALA A 829 26.80 33.96 82.76
C ALA A 829 27.39 32.54 82.66
N TYR A 830 28.51 32.27 83.33
CA TYR A 830 29.11 30.94 83.36
C TYR A 830 28.26 29.93 84.13
N LYS A 831 27.73 30.32 85.29
CA LYS A 831 26.83 29.49 86.11
C LYS A 831 25.58 29.10 85.32
N ALA A 832 24.96 30.06 84.64
CA ALA A 832 23.81 29.82 83.77
C ALA A 832 24.16 28.87 82.62
N ASN A 833 25.36 28.97 82.04
CA ASN A 833 25.82 28.06 81.00
C ASN A 833 25.96 26.61 81.52
N ILE A 834 26.59 26.41 82.69
CA ILE A 834 26.72 25.08 83.31
C ILE A 834 25.37 24.50 83.67
N LYS A 835 24.50 25.29 84.30
CA LYS A 835 23.14 24.86 84.67
C LYS A 835 22.37 24.38 83.44
N LYS A 836 22.36 25.17 82.36
CA LYS A 836 21.70 24.81 81.12
C LYS A 836 22.34 23.59 80.45
N ALA A 837 23.66 23.44 80.51
CA ALA A 837 24.35 22.26 79.99
C ALA A 837 23.95 20.99 80.74
N LEU A 838 23.85 21.04 82.08
CA LEU A 838 23.38 19.92 82.90
C LEU A 838 21.92 19.56 82.61
N GLU A 839 21.03 20.56 82.56
CA GLU A 839 19.60 20.37 82.25
C GLU A 839 19.37 19.68 80.90
N ASN A 840 20.22 19.96 79.91
CA ASN A 840 20.11 19.41 78.56
C ASN A 840 21.11 18.27 78.28
N GLN A 841 21.82 17.77 79.29
CA GLN A 841 22.83 16.71 79.18
C GLN A 841 23.92 17.00 78.11
N ILE A 842 24.29 18.27 77.95
CA ILE A 842 25.30 18.71 76.97
C ILE A 842 26.69 18.62 77.60
N GLN A 843 27.58 17.87 76.98
CA GLN A 843 28.99 17.83 77.34
C GLN A 843 29.85 18.17 76.12
N ASN A 844 30.62 19.25 76.20
CA ASN A 844 31.54 19.67 75.15
C ASN A 844 32.67 20.57 75.71
N VAL A 845 33.62 20.91 74.85
CA VAL A 845 34.82 21.71 75.19
C VAL A 845 34.47 23.06 75.83
N TRP A 846 33.36 23.69 75.45
CA TRP A 846 32.96 25.00 76.00
C TRP A 846 32.37 24.89 77.40
N VAL A 847 31.65 23.81 77.69
CA VAL A 847 31.18 23.50 79.05
C VAL A 847 32.37 23.28 79.97
N ASP A 848 33.38 22.54 79.53
CA ASP A 848 34.59 22.30 80.33
C ASP A 848 35.38 23.59 80.61
N LYS A 849 35.59 24.42 79.58
CA LYS A 849 36.20 25.76 79.74
C LYS A 849 35.37 26.65 80.68
N THR A 850 34.04 26.53 80.63
CA THR A 850 33.15 27.26 81.53
C THR A 850 33.32 26.79 82.96
N ARG A 851 33.41 25.48 83.24
CA ARG A 851 33.62 24.95 84.60
C ARG A 851 34.93 25.47 85.21
N GLU A 852 36.00 25.44 84.43
CA GLU A 852 37.32 25.94 84.85
C GLU A 852 37.29 27.43 85.21
N ARG A 853 36.70 28.26 84.34
CA ARG A 853 36.58 29.71 84.61
C ARG A 853 35.62 30.02 85.74
N LEU A 854 34.51 29.29 85.85
CA LEU A 854 33.53 29.45 86.93
C LEU A 854 34.18 29.19 88.29
N GLU A 855 35.00 28.14 88.40
CA GLU A 855 35.73 27.87 89.65
C GLU A 855 36.76 28.94 89.98
N THR A 856 37.51 29.41 88.99
CA THR A 856 38.48 30.49 89.21
C THR A 856 37.76 31.74 89.74
N LEU A 857 36.64 32.11 89.12
CA LEU A 857 35.88 33.30 89.46
C LEU A 857 35.13 33.16 90.80
N ARG A 858 34.71 31.94 91.16
CA ARG A 858 34.16 31.61 92.49
C ARG A 858 35.14 32.00 93.59
N VAL A 859 36.40 31.61 93.44
CA VAL A 859 37.47 31.92 94.40
C VAL A 859 37.73 33.43 94.44
N GLU A 860 37.79 34.10 93.30
CA GLU A 860 37.98 35.56 93.23
C GLU A 860 36.85 36.37 93.90
N LEU A 861 35.62 35.86 93.87
CA LEU A 861 34.44 36.49 94.47
C LEU A 861 34.16 36.04 95.91
N GLY A 862 34.92 35.09 96.45
CA GLY A 862 34.74 34.59 97.83
C GLY A 862 33.50 33.72 98.03
N ILE A 863 32.97 33.11 96.96
CA ILE A 863 31.77 32.26 97.00
C ILE A 863 32.16 30.84 97.45
N SER A 864 31.40 30.21 98.35
CA SER A 864 31.72 28.84 98.81
C SER A 864 31.35 27.78 97.76
N LEU A 865 32.08 26.65 97.72
CA LEU A 865 31.77 25.55 96.79
C LEU A 865 30.38 24.96 97.07
N SER A 866 30.00 24.88 98.34
CA SER A 866 28.67 24.46 98.78
C SER A 866 27.55 25.37 98.29
N GLU A 867 27.80 26.69 98.23
CA GLU A 867 26.84 27.66 97.71
C GLU A 867 26.66 27.53 96.20
N LEU A 868 27.77 27.36 95.46
CA LEU A 868 27.71 27.14 94.01
C LEU A 868 26.98 25.83 93.64
N ASN A 869 27.29 24.71 94.30
CA ASN A 869 26.65 23.41 94.02
C ASN A 869 25.13 23.47 94.27
N ARG A 870 24.70 24.13 95.36
CA ARG A 870 23.29 24.34 95.66
C ARG A 870 22.57 25.09 94.55
N GLU A 871 23.21 26.09 93.95
CA GLU A 871 22.62 26.89 92.88
C GLU A 871 22.62 26.20 91.50
N LEU A 872 23.57 25.29 91.27
CA LEU A 872 23.62 24.45 90.07
C LEU A 872 22.63 23.28 90.10
N GLY A 873 22.02 22.98 91.25
CA GLY A 873 21.04 21.91 91.41
C GLY A 873 21.65 20.51 91.40
N SER A 874 22.95 20.41 91.71
CA SER A 874 23.74 19.17 91.78
C SER A 874 23.86 18.63 93.19
#